data_AF-A0A7X3R529-F1
#
_entry.id   AF-A0A7X3R529-F1
#
_cell.length_a   1.000
_cell.length_b   1.000
_cell.length_c   1.000
_cell.angle_alpha   90.00
_cell.angle_beta   90.00
_cell.angle_gamma   90.00
#
_symmetry.space_group_name_H-M   'P 1'
#
loop_
_entity.id
_entity.type
_entity.pdbx_description
1 polymer ?
#
loop_
_entity_poly.entity_id
_entity_poly.type
_entity_poly.pdbx_seq_one_letter_code
_entity_poly.pdbx_strand_id
1 'polypeptide(L)'
;MLSRLGSAAVIAVAMLVIACGGEEERAEDTGTALSVVTSTTIVEDLVKQVGGDRVTAESIVPLKADVHTFHLTPSDITKTAEADLLVIVGASLSVVEEQLEESARGAVLELTSGMDLRPFPEALAHDDHDDHEHEDEGMHEDGHGAAGHIGRLLVADGVAAHLSVIDLSTDDIDSGAFEVAAPNATVYSSPTHRYGIVIARGPDAGDDRIHIFDGGVFYVPHGDHYDLVTEPVSRHALEIAEEWPVHYVNSHGWTTIFADTNGHVILINERDLTSSGGDYEPIVLEAGFQHGAAFVIADDHIILSSNNPACTEFIPGTWECLPLGVEVRTFDNEVVYDAANRSCTNLHGEAHNAHGAVFGCWEGVLFVHAHDGQYEHEVIPYPPEVGEEGEFALGQYYGHHHSENFFAPATLFPDGQCCALGGVWLVDVVNGEMREVFPEPSATAAFSSDGETFYMLAADGVLRAFDSHDGDLIGTMQLIDPFEMVFGMPSPSVIVVGEWLYVADPNSGHVLGVHLEHMEIEEEWHVGGAPSSLAFVGVIADAQDDHDEHDDDHEHEDEHDHVDDHEHEDEDEHEDEHEHEDEHEDEHEDEHEDEHGHHGHAHGEFDPHFWMDIDLTIEAVEAIRDELSRLDPDGADYYRERAEAYIAELRELDDEIREQLAALPEERRYLVTFHDAYGYFADRYGLTILGFVVESPEEEPSASAITELVESIEDLGIPIIFTEPQFSARVIEQVARDTGTTVRTIPSGALAEEYPTYVEFLRAIANGIAE
;
A
#
# COMPACT_ATOMS: atom_id res chain seq x y z
N MET A 1 51.18 -40.37 -71.57
CA MET A 1 51.43 -39.09 -70.87
C MET A 1 50.10 -38.38 -70.65
N LEU A 2 50.04 -37.56 -69.61
CA LEU A 2 48.93 -36.70 -69.13
C LEU A 2 48.28 -35.85 -70.25
N SER A 3 47.04 -35.33 -70.20
CA SER A 3 45.98 -35.28 -69.14
C SER A 3 44.65 -34.65 -69.65
N ARG A 4 43.52 -34.97 -68.98
CA ARG A 4 42.27 -34.16 -68.69
C ARG A 4 41.50 -33.50 -69.88
N LEU A 5 40.24 -33.87 -70.18
CA LEU A 5 38.93 -33.54 -69.52
C LEU A 5 38.62 -32.03 -69.42
N GLY A 6 37.43 -31.51 -69.80
CA GLY A 6 36.31 -32.12 -70.56
C GLY A 6 34.96 -31.36 -70.51
N SER A 7 34.34 -31.15 -71.69
CA SER A 7 32.88 -30.94 -71.97
C SER A 7 32.15 -29.63 -71.59
N ALA A 8 31.01 -29.40 -72.26
CA ALA A 8 30.26 -28.13 -72.37
C ALA A 8 28.74 -28.33 -72.63
N ALA A 9 28.00 -27.23 -72.84
CA ALA A 9 26.56 -27.08 -73.21
C ALA A 9 25.55 -27.17 -72.03
N VAL A 10 24.36 -26.54 -72.02
CA VAL A 10 23.31 -26.41 -73.07
C VAL A 10 22.39 -25.16 -72.89
N ILE A 11 22.28 -24.34 -73.96
CA ILE A 11 21.10 -23.73 -74.63
C ILE A 11 20.10 -22.77 -73.90
N ALA A 12 19.66 -21.74 -74.64
CA ALA A 12 18.61 -20.77 -74.30
C ALA A 12 17.40 -20.81 -75.27
N VAL A 13 16.20 -20.42 -74.80
CA VAL A 13 14.94 -20.14 -75.54
C VAL A 13 14.19 -19.07 -74.71
N ALA A 14 14.14 -17.79 -75.10
CA ALA A 14 13.31 -17.10 -76.10
C ALA A 14 11.87 -16.72 -75.64
N MET A 15 11.62 -15.42 -75.52
CA MET A 15 10.31 -14.76 -75.32
C MET A 15 9.35 -15.01 -76.51
N LEU A 16 8.01 -14.96 -76.31
CA LEU A 16 7.10 -14.02 -77.01
C LEU A 16 5.58 -14.04 -76.62
N VAL A 17 5.01 -12.83 -76.44
CA VAL A 17 3.59 -12.34 -76.59
C VAL A 17 2.46 -12.72 -75.60
N ILE A 18 1.54 -11.74 -75.46
CA ILE A 18 0.11 -11.75 -75.05
C ILE A 18 -0.13 -11.43 -73.57
N ALA A 19 -1.02 -10.49 -73.18
CA ALA A 19 -1.54 -9.27 -73.80
C ALA A 19 -2.20 -8.41 -72.71
N CYS A 20 -2.05 -7.09 -72.72
CA CYS A 20 -2.77 -6.21 -71.80
C CYS A 20 -4.25 -6.12 -72.21
N GLY A 21 -5.13 -6.68 -71.39
CA GLY A 21 -6.57 -6.44 -71.36
C GLY A 21 -6.96 -6.52 -69.89
N GLY A 22 -7.50 -5.43 -69.34
CA GLY A 22 -7.54 -5.24 -67.89
C GLY A 22 -8.66 -6.02 -67.21
N GLU A 23 -8.31 -6.60 -66.07
CA GLU A 23 -9.11 -6.43 -64.86
C GLU A 23 -8.39 -5.36 -64.01
N GLU A 24 -9.13 -4.39 -63.50
CA GLU A 24 -8.63 -3.46 -62.49
C GLU A 24 -8.56 -4.24 -61.18
N GLU A 25 -7.40 -4.82 -60.88
CA GLU A 25 -7.02 -5.03 -59.48
C GLU A 25 -6.95 -3.64 -58.84
N ARG A 26 -8.07 -3.25 -58.22
CA ARG A 26 -8.16 -2.15 -57.29
C ARG A 26 -7.20 -2.52 -56.16
N ALA A 27 -6.00 -1.95 -56.18
CA ALA A 27 -5.13 -2.01 -55.02
C ALA A 27 -5.93 -1.42 -53.86
N GLU A 28 -6.24 -2.25 -52.87
CA GLU A 28 -6.80 -1.77 -51.63
C GLU A 28 -5.78 -0.82 -51.01
N ASP A 29 -6.26 0.37 -50.67
CA ASP A 29 -5.49 1.33 -49.91
C ASP A 29 -5.46 0.76 -48.48
N THR A 30 -4.47 -0.09 -48.21
CA THR A 30 -4.17 -0.50 -46.84
C THR A 30 -3.62 0.72 -46.13
N GLY A 31 -4.53 1.53 -45.60
CA GLY A 31 -4.21 2.55 -44.61
C GLY A 31 -3.36 1.92 -43.50
N THR A 32 -2.53 2.75 -42.87
CA THR A 32 -1.82 2.35 -41.66
C THR A 32 -2.83 1.77 -40.67
N ALA A 33 -2.61 0.51 -40.25
CA ALA A 33 -3.45 -0.14 -39.27
C ALA A 33 -3.46 0.70 -37.98
N LEU A 34 -4.64 0.81 -37.35
CA LEU A 34 -4.79 1.56 -36.10
C LEU A 34 -3.97 0.86 -35.00
N SER A 35 -3.18 1.62 -34.27
CA SER A 35 -2.46 1.16 -33.09
C SER A 35 -3.40 1.26 -31.89
N VAL A 36 -3.74 0.12 -31.30
CA VAL A 36 -4.66 0.06 -30.15
C VAL A 36 -3.90 -0.51 -28.95
N VAL A 37 -4.05 0.15 -27.81
CA VAL A 37 -3.57 -0.33 -26.51
C VAL A 37 -4.79 -0.76 -25.71
N THR A 38 -4.68 -1.87 -24.98
CA THR A 38 -5.77 -2.37 -24.12
C THR A 38 -5.25 -2.60 -22.71
N SER A 39 -6.08 -2.39 -21.68
CA SER A 39 -5.70 -2.70 -20.30
C SER A 39 -5.41 -4.20 -20.12
N THR A 40 -6.39 -5.05 -20.47
CA THR A 40 -6.32 -6.50 -20.27
C THR A 40 -6.15 -7.30 -21.57
N THR A 41 -5.66 -8.54 -21.42
CA THR A 41 -5.52 -9.50 -22.53
C THR A 41 -6.86 -10.02 -23.07
N ILE A 42 -7.93 -9.97 -22.26
CA ILE A 42 -9.29 -10.30 -22.72
C ILE A 42 -9.76 -9.23 -23.71
N VAL A 43 -9.66 -7.95 -23.33
CA VAL A 43 -10.00 -6.81 -24.22
C VAL A 43 -9.12 -6.83 -25.48
N GLU A 44 -7.85 -7.20 -25.36
CA GLU A 44 -6.94 -7.38 -26.50
C GLU A 44 -7.45 -8.39 -27.54
N ASP A 45 -7.98 -9.55 -27.12
CA ASP A 45 -8.60 -10.52 -28.04
C ASP A 45 -9.88 -9.94 -28.65
N LEU A 46 -10.79 -9.35 -27.86
CA LEU A 46 -12.02 -8.74 -28.38
C LEU A 46 -11.72 -7.71 -29.49
N VAL A 47 -10.74 -6.82 -29.26
CA VAL A 47 -10.26 -5.85 -30.26
C VAL A 47 -9.65 -6.54 -31.48
N LYS A 48 -8.88 -7.62 -31.33
CA LYS A 48 -8.36 -8.40 -32.47
C LYS A 48 -9.46 -9.11 -33.27
N GLN A 49 -10.49 -9.63 -32.59
CA GLN A 49 -11.62 -10.31 -33.25
C GLN A 49 -12.44 -9.34 -34.09
N VAL A 50 -12.69 -8.12 -33.60
CA VAL A 50 -13.38 -7.07 -34.39
C VAL A 50 -12.45 -6.44 -35.43
N GLY A 51 -11.26 -6.02 -35.02
CA GLY A 51 -10.33 -5.19 -35.78
C GLY A 51 -9.57 -5.89 -36.91
N GLY A 52 -9.27 -7.18 -36.76
CA GLY A 52 -8.61 -8.01 -37.77
C GLY A 52 -7.31 -7.39 -38.32
N ASP A 53 -7.05 -7.53 -39.62
CA ASP A 53 -5.82 -7.05 -40.27
C ASP A 53 -5.72 -5.51 -40.36
N ARG A 54 -6.74 -4.76 -39.89
CA ARG A 54 -6.77 -3.28 -39.88
C ARG A 54 -6.39 -2.68 -38.52
N VAL A 55 -6.16 -3.51 -37.51
CA VAL A 55 -5.81 -3.09 -36.14
C VAL A 55 -4.55 -3.85 -35.69
N THR A 56 -3.67 -3.17 -34.98
CA THR A 56 -2.59 -3.79 -34.20
C THR A 56 -2.88 -3.48 -32.73
N ALA A 57 -3.44 -4.45 -32.02
CA ALA A 57 -3.76 -4.34 -30.60
C ALA A 57 -2.68 -5.02 -29.75
N GLU A 58 -2.28 -4.36 -28.66
CA GLU A 58 -1.32 -4.88 -27.69
C GLU A 58 -1.77 -4.55 -26.26
N SER A 59 -1.88 -5.57 -25.41
CA SER A 59 -2.23 -5.41 -23.99
C SER A 59 -1.13 -4.70 -23.20
N ILE A 60 -1.51 -4.01 -22.12
CA ILE A 60 -0.59 -3.50 -21.09
C ILE A 60 -0.31 -4.60 -20.07
N VAL A 61 -1.35 -5.14 -19.43
CA VAL A 61 -1.21 -6.33 -18.57
C VAL A 61 -0.80 -7.52 -19.44
N PRO A 62 0.33 -8.21 -19.15
CA PRO A 62 0.81 -9.32 -19.97
C PRO A 62 0.03 -10.62 -19.74
N LEU A 63 0.23 -11.61 -20.62
CA LEU A 63 -0.37 -12.94 -20.49
C LEU A 63 -0.01 -13.58 -19.14
N LYS A 64 -1.02 -14.13 -18.46
CA LYS A 64 -0.95 -14.73 -17.10
C LYS A 64 -0.62 -13.78 -15.94
N ALA A 65 -0.40 -12.48 -16.18
CA ALA A 65 -0.41 -11.51 -15.09
C ALA A 65 -1.85 -11.16 -14.72
N ASP A 66 -2.06 -10.83 -13.46
CA ASP A 66 -3.31 -10.25 -13.01
C ASP A 66 -3.39 -8.76 -13.39
N VAL A 67 -4.61 -8.20 -13.48
CA VAL A 67 -4.84 -6.79 -13.79
C VAL A 67 -4.85 -5.91 -12.55
N HIS A 68 -5.30 -6.47 -11.42
CA HIS A 68 -5.36 -5.79 -10.15
C HIS A 68 -3.91 -5.50 -9.70
N THR A 69 -3.13 -6.55 -9.45
CA THR A 69 -1.74 -6.49 -8.97
C THR A 69 -0.69 -6.01 -10.00
N PHE A 70 -1.07 -5.27 -11.05
CA PHE A 70 -0.14 -4.83 -12.10
C PHE A 70 0.32 -3.38 -11.87
N HIS A 71 1.61 -3.10 -12.05
CA HIS A 71 2.12 -1.73 -12.00
C HIS A 71 2.60 -1.29 -13.39
N LEU A 72 2.22 -0.08 -13.81
CA LEU A 72 2.64 0.49 -15.09
C LEU A 72 4.15 0.75 -15.14
N THR A 73 4.76 0.54 -16.30
CA THR A 73 6.12 1.06 -16.56
C THR A 73 6.09 2.36 -17.37
N PRO A 74 7.14 3.20 -17.33
CA PRO A 74 7.28 4.34 -18.22
C PRO A 74 7.25 3.98 -19.73
N SER A 75 7.54 2.71 -20.07
CA SER A 75 7.40 2.22 -21.46
C SER A 75 5.94 2.02 -21.84
N ASP A 76 5.09 1.62 -20.90
CA ASP A 76 3.65 1.42 -21.10
C ASP A 76 2.94 2.76 -21.22
N ILE A 77 3.24 3.72 -20.34
CA ILE A 77 2.82 5.13 -20.45
C ILE A 77 3.17 5.70 -21.84
N THR A 78 4.41 5.47 -22.30
CA THR A 78 4.86 5.93 -23.63
C THR A 78 4.07 5.26 -24.77
N LYS A 79 3.84 3.95 -24.67
CA LYS A 79 3.09 3.14 -25.65
C LYS A 79 1.61 3.57 -25.73
N THR A 80 0.98 3.85 -24.59
CA THR A 80 -0.38 4.38 -24.49
C THR A 80 -0.48 5.79 -25.07
N ALA A 81 0.50 6.66 -24.79
CA ALA A 81 0.56 8.01 -25.35
C ALA A 81 0.81 8.05 -26.87
N GLU A 82 1.38 7.00 -27.47
CA GLU A 82 1.60 6.85 -28.92
C GLU A 82 0.44 6.13 -29.65
N ALA A 83 -0.55 5.58 -28.94
CA ALA A 83 -1.66 4.84 -29.52
C ALA A 83 -2.72 5.73 -30.20
N ASP A 84 -3.42 5.18 -31.22
CA ASP A 84 -4.58 5.83 -31.84
C ASP A 84 -5.84 5.70 -30.95
N LEU A 85 -5.92 4.60 -30.18
CA LEU A 85 -7.01 4.27 -29.27
C LEU A 85 -6.47 3.49 -28.04
N LEU A 86 -6.89 3.88 -26.85
CA LEU A 86 -6.86 3.09 -25.63
C LEU A 86 -8.24 2.44 -25.43
N VAL A 87 -8.30 1.17 -25.03
CA VAL A 87 -9.53 0.51 -24.60
C VAL A 87 -9.33 -0.08 -23.20
N ILE A 88 -10.10 0.40 -22.22
CA ILE A 88 -10.08 -0.06 -20.83
C ILE A 88 -11.38 -0.80 -20.50
N VAL A 89 -11.44 -1.46 -19.35
CA VAL A 89 -12.67 -2.05 -18.83
C VAL A 89 -13.58 -0.94 -18.28
N GLY A 90 -13.10 -0.17 -17.30
CA GLY A 90 -13.86 0.77 -16.49
C GLY A 90 -14.40 0.13 -15.19
N ALA A 91 -15.35 0.81 -14.55
CA ALA A 91 -15.94 0.39 -13.26
C ALA A 91 -14.90 0.16 -12.14
N SER A 92 -13.85 0.97 -12.09
CA SER A 92 -12.77 0.91 -11.09
C SER A 92 -12.14 -0.49 -10.95
N LEU A 93 -11.83 -1.13 -12.09
CA LEU A 93 -11.18 -2.44 -12.14
C LEU A 93 -9.79 -2.46 -11.46
N SER A 94 -9.01 -1.40 -11.66
CA SER A 94 -7.67 -1.21 -11.12
C SER A 94 -7.21 0.23 -11.36
N VAL A 95 -6.44 0.79 -10.43
CA VAL A 95 -5.74 2.10 -10.55
C VAL A 95 -4.91 2.23 -11.84
N VAL A 96 -4.48 1.09 -12.42
CA VAL A 96 -3.80 1.02 -13.73
C VAL A 96 -4.63 1.63 -14.84
N GLU A 97 -5.96 1.45 -14.83
CA GLU A 97 -6.81 1.94 -15.93
C GLU A 97 -6.89 3.47 -15.94
N GLU A 98 -6.95 4.10 -14.77
CA GLU A 98 -6.99 5.56 -14.60
C GLU A 98 -5.66 6.20 -15.07
N GLN A 99 -4.52 5.66 -14.60
CA GLN A 99 -3.19 6.08 -15.05
C GLN A 99 -3.01 5.91 -16.59
N LEU A 100 -3.65 4.91 -17.19
CA LEU A 100 -3.66 4.73 -18.65
C LEU A 100 -4.50 5.80 -19.35
N GLU A 101 -5.67 6.17 -18.81
CA GLU A 101 -6.51 7.24 -19.36
C GLU A 101 -5.78 8.59 -19.37
N GLU A 102 -5.13 8.98 -18.26
CA GLU A 102 -4.34 10.22 -18.17
C GLU A 102 -3.17 10.26 -19.16
N SER A 103 -2.54 9.10 -19.35
CA SER A 103 -1.43 8.89 -20.28
C SER A 103 -1.87 8.99 -21.73
N ALA A 104 -3.13 8.67 -22.04
CA ALA A 104 -3.64 8.60 -23.39
C ALA A 104 -3.61 9.96 -24.10
N ARG A 105 -3.27 9.91 -25.39
CA ARG A 105 -3.32 11.07 -26.32
C ARG A 105 -4.18 10.80 -27.55
N GLY A 106 -4.59 9.55 -27.75
CA GLY A 106 -5.53 9.10 -28.78
C GLY A 106 -6.99 9.23 -28.34
N ALA A 107 -7.87 8.39 -28.89
CA ALA A 107 -9.19 8.16 -28.31
C ALA A 107 -9.07 7.24 -27.08
N VAL A 108 -10.05 7.30 -26.18
CA VAL A 108 -10.22 6.35 -25.08
C VAL A 108 -11.62 5.75 -25.18
N LEU A 109 -11.74 4.45 -24.92
CA LEU A 109 -12.99 3.71 -24.85
C LEU A 109 -13.02 2.89 -23.56
N GLU A 110 -13.79 3.38 -22.60
CA GLU A 110 -14.24 2.60 -21.44
C GLU A 110 -15.36 1.66 -21.89
N LEU A 111 -15.25 0.36 -21.61
CA LEU A 111 -16.20 -0.64 -22.09
C LEU A 111 -17.46 -0.74 -21.21
N THR A 112 -17.32 -0.62 -19.89
CA THR A 112 -18.45 -0.66 -18.94
C THR A 112 -19.37 0.55 -19.02
N SER A 113 -18.94 1.62 -19.69
CA SER A 113 -19.65 2.89 -19.80
C SER A 113 -21.06 2.72 -20.40
N GLY A 114 -22.08 2.75 -19.52
CA GLY A 114 -23.49 2.57 -19.87
C GLY A 114 -24.00 1.13 -19.95
N MET A 115 -23.23 0.15 -19.45
CA MET A 115 -23.71 -1.22 -19.19
C MET A 115 -24.59 -1.28 -17.93
N ASP A 116 -25.45 -2.31 -17.85
CA ASP A 116 -26.23 -2.66 -16.66
C ASP A 116 -25.38 -3.59 -15.78
N LEU A 117 -24.53 -3.01 -14.93
CA LEU A 117 -23.58 -3.75 -14.11
C LEU A 117 -24.24 -4.35 -12.86
N ARG A 118 -23.68 -5.47 -12.39
CA ARG A 118 -24.06 -6.13 -11.13
C ARG A 118 -23.38 -5.39 -9.96
N PRO A 119 -24.11 -4.97 -8.90
CA PRO A 119 -23.48 -4.54 -7.67
C PRO A 119 -22.89 -5.73 -6.90
N PHE A 120 -21.87 -5.48 -6.08
CA PHE A 120 -21.42 -6.49 -5.12
C PHE A 120 -22.54 -6.79 -4.10
N PRO A 121 -22.67 -8.04 -3.62
CA PRO A 121 -23.66 -8.38 -2.62
C PRO A 121 -23.25 -7.79 -1.26
N GLU A 122 -24.14 -7.03 -0.61
CA GLU A 122 -24.00 -6.70 0.81
C GLU A 122 -23.71 -7.97 1.62
N ALA A 123 -22.71 -7.91 2.50
CA ALA A 123 -22.22 -9.07 3.25
C ALA A 123 -23.36 -9.83 3.95
N LEU A 124 -23.33 -11.16 3.85
CA LEU A 124 -24.39 -12.04 4.34
C LEU A 124 -24.41 -12.12 5.88
N ALA A 125 -24.98 -11.08 6.51
CA ALA A 125 -25.38 -11.13 7.91
C ALA A 125 -26.37 -12.29 8.12
N HIS A 126 -25.90 -13.37 8.76
CA HIS A 126 -26.71 -14.55 8.99
C HIS A 126 -27.78 -14.31 10.07
N ASP A 127 -28.99 -14.03 9.60
CA ASP A 127 -30.23 -13.84 10.36
C ASP A 127 -30.59 -15.09 11.20
N ASP A 128 -30.17 -15.12 12.46
CA ASP A 128 -30.61 -16.10 13.47
C ASP A 128 -31.05 -15.40 14.78
N HIS A 129 -32.16 -14.65 14.68
CA HIS A 129 -32.92 -14.18 15.84
C HIS A 129 -33.44 -15.34 16.71
N ASP A 130 -33.00 -15.45 17.98
CA ASP A 130 -33.79 -16.12 19.03
C ASP A 130 -33.73 -15.31 20.36
N ASP A 131 -34.90 -14.87 20.82
CA ASP A 131 -35.08 -13.85 21.88
C ASP A 131 -34.45 -14.19 23.23
N HIS A 132 -33.48 -13.40 23.71
CA HIS A 132 -33.17 -13.29 25.15
C HIS A 132 -33.06 -11.83 25.63
N GLU A 133 -34.21 -11.29 26.05
CA GLU A 133 -34.33 -10.08 26.86
C GLU A 133 -33.38 -10.12 28.07
N HIS A 134 -32.38 -9.22 28.10
CA HIS A 134 -31.78 -8.78 29.35
C HIS A 134 -31.75 -7.25 29.41
N GLU A 135 -32.53 -6.73 30.36
CA GLU A 135 -32.49 -5.33 30.79
C GLU A 135 -31.09 -5.02 31.33
N ASP A 136 -30.43 -3.97 30.83
CA ASP A 136 -29.51 -3.19 31.67
C ASP A 136 -29.73 -1.69 31.45
N GLU A 137 -29.69 -0.95 32.56
CA GLU A 137 -30.12 0.46 32.60
C GLU A 137 -28.94 1.42 32.37
N GLY A 138 -28.94 2.06 31.21
CA GLY A 138 -28.55 3.47 31.02
C GLY A 138 -27.13 3.92 31.40
N MET A 139 -26.35 4.23 30.38
CA MET A 139 -25.43 5.38 30.37
C MET A 139 -25.55 6.10 29.02
N HIS A 140 -26.28 7.21 29.02
CA HIS A 140 -26.00 8.30 28.10
C HIS A 140 -24.98 9.19 28.81
N GLU A 141 -23.72 9.11 28.41
CA GLU A 141 -22.76 10.20 28.56
C GLU A 141 -22.21 10.48 27.16
N ASP A 142 -22.15 11.76 26.80
CA ASP A 142 -21.79 12.23 25.47
C ASP A 142 -20.29 11.95 25.24
N GLY A 143 -19.98 10.92 24.46
CA GLY A 143 -18.62 10.43 24.26
C GLY A 143 -17.86 11.21 23.20
N HIS A 144 -16.73 11.81 23.58
CA HIS A 144 -15.70 12.28 22.67
C HIS A 144 -14.99 11.07 22.06
N GLY A 145 -15.63 10.44 21.07
CA GLY A 145 -15.16 9.25 20.37
C GLY A 145 -15.41 9.38 18.87
N ALA A 146 -14.82 10.42 18.28
CA ALA A 146 -14.89 10.74 16.85
C ALA A 146 -13.46 10.98 16.31
N ALA A 147 -12.52 10.12 16.71
CA ALA A 147 -11.22 9.99 16.09
C ALA A 147 -11.14 8.59 15.48
N GLY A 148 -10.48 8.46 14.32
CA GLY A 148 -10.17 7.18 13.68
C GLY A 148 -9.21 6.29 14.48
N HIS A 149 -9.13 6.41 15.81
CA HIS A 149 -8.33 5.52 16.67
C HIS A 149 -8.82 5.49 18.11
N ILE A 150 -8.66 4.32 18.73
CA ILE A 150 -8.92 4.08 20.14
C ILE A 150 -7.61 3.60 20.77
N GLY A 151 -7.01 4.43 21.61
CA GLY A 151 -5.74 4.10 22.22
C GLY A 151 -5.23 5.14 23.21
N ARG A 152 -3.92 5.11 23.42
CA ARG A 152 -3.23 5.85 24.48
C ARG A 152 -1.90 6.39 24.00
N LEU A 153 -1.51 7.55 24.50
CA LEU A 153 -0.15 8.06 24.32
C LEU A 153 0.70 7.66 25.52
N LEU A 154 1.78 6.93 25.27
CA LEU A 154 2.84 6.70 26.23
C LEU A 154 3.87 7.82 26.08
N VAL A 155 4.13 8.56 27.16
CA VAL A 155 4.94 9.79 27.10
C VAL A 155 6.13 9.69 28.05
N ALA A 156 7.33 9.64 27.49
CA ALA A 156 8.58 9.54 28.25
C ALA A 156 9.13 10.94 28.61
N ASP A 157 9.57 11.10 29.85
CA ASP A 157 10.07 12.37 30.38
C ASP A 157 11.59 12.52 30.23
N GLY A 158 12.03 13.67 29.73
CA GLY A 158 13.43 14.02 29.47
C GLY A 158 14.27 14.39 30.70
N VAL A 159 13.64 14.63 31.86
CA VAL A 159 14.30 15.07 33.11
C VAL A 159 14.03 14.16 34.32
N ALA A 160 12.95 13.39 34.29
CA ALA A 160 12.54 12.41 35.29
C ALA A 160 12.50 11.00 34.68
N ALA A 161 12.85 9.98 35.47
CA ALA A 161 12.86 8.59 35.01
C ALA A 161 11.44 7.98 35.04
N HIS A 162 10.50 8.62 34.33
CA HIS A 162 9.08 8.30 34.38
C HIS A 162 8.47 8.19 32.97
N LEU A 163 7.46 7.34 32.85
CA LEU A 163 6.55 7.22 31.71
C LEU A 163 5.16 7.63 32.19
N SER A 164 4.53 8.56 31.49
CA SER A 164 3.14 8.98 31.68
C SER A 164 2.23 8.30 30.66
N VAL A 165 0.93 8.25 30.95
CA VAL A 165 -0.10 7.77 30.02
C VAL A 165 -1.15 8.86 29.83
N ILE A 166 -1.56 9.10 28.60
CA ILE A 166 -2.78 9.85 28.24
C ILE A 166 -3.73 8.83 27.60
N ASP A 167 -4.97 8.74 28.08
CA ASP A 167 -6.01 7.90 27.49
C ASP A 167 -6.89 8.76 26.56
N LEU A 168 -6.78 8.51 25.25
CA LEU A 168 -7.40 9.36 24.21
C LEU A 168 -8.93 9.20 24.14
N SER A 169 -9.49 8.18 24.79
CA SER A 169 -10.95 7.96 24.84
C SER A 169 -11.64 8.66 26.03
N THR A 170 -10.86 9.23 26.95
CA THR A 170 -11.36 9.78 28.23
C THR A 170 -10.68 11.07 28.69
N ASP A 171 -9.64 11.53 28.00
CA ASP A 171 -8.73 12.63 28.39
C ASP A 171 -8.04 12.48 29.75
N ASP A 172 -8.09 11.28 30.34
CA ASP A 172 -7.46 11.02 31.63
C ASP A 172 -5.94 10.91 31.47
N ILE A 173 -5.21 11.69 32.29
CA ILE A 173 -3.74 11.74 32.32
C ILE A 173 -3.21 11.10 33.61
N ASP A 174 -2.46 10.00 33.49
CA ASP A 174 -1.65 9.43 34.58
C ASP A 174 -0.19 9.88 34.45
N SER A 175 0.09 11.10 34.91
CA SER A 175 1.43 11.70 34.92
C SER A 175 2.42 10.91 35.77
N GLY A 176 3.37 10.25 35.12
CA GLY A 176 4.39 9.42 35.77
C GLY A 176 3.86 8.09 36.30
N ALA A 177 2.87 7.50 35.64
CA ALA A 177 2.30 6.17 35.92
C ALA A 177 3.36 5.09 36.22
N PHE A 178 4.52 5.12 35.54
CA PHE A 178 5.57 4.10 35.68
C PHE A 178 6.99 4.69 35.87
N GLU A 179 7.78 4.08 36.77
CA GLU A 179 9.22 4.36 36.91
C GLU A 179 10.03 3.57 35.86
N VAL A 180 10.75 4.25 34.96
CA VAL A 180 11.68 3.63 34.00
C VAL A 180 13.13 3.74 34.50
N ALA A 181 14.09 3.07 33.86
CA ALA A 181 15.46 3.00 34.37
C ALA A 181 16.22 4.34 34.37
N ALA A 182 15.84 5.29 33.51
CA ALA A 182 16.51 6.57 33.34
C ALA A 182 15.57 7.67 32.78
N PRO A 183 15.86 8.96 33.03
CA PRO A 183 15.24 10.06 32.28
C PRO A 183 15.74 10.08 30.83
N ASN A 184 15.02 10.79 29.96
CA ASN A 184 15.35 10.89 28.52
C ASN A 184 15.43 9.49 27.86
N ALA A 185 14.56 8.59 28.31
CA ALA A 185 14.25 7.36 27.61
C ALA A 185 13.49 7.69 26.31
N THR A 186 13.70 6.90 25.27
CA THR A 186 12.85 6.93 24.07
C THR A 186 11.78 5.86 24.19
N VAL A 187 10.58 6.15 23.71
CA VAL A 187 9.47 5.21 23.60
C VAL A 187 9.05 5.09 22.14
N TYR A 188 8.77 3.86 21.73
CA TYR A 188 8.32 3.51 20.39
C TYR A 188 7.14 2.53 20.51
N SER A 189 6.32 2.48 19.48
CA SER A 189 5.25 1.47 19.36
C SER A 189 5.80 0.20 18.72
N SER A 190 5.27 -0.96 19.07
CA SER A 190 5.45 -2.21 18.33
C SER A 190 4.70 -2.18 17.00
N PRO A 191 5.00 -3.10 16.05
CA PRO A 191 4.38 -3.11 14.72
C PRO A 191 2.85 -2.99 14.70
N THR A 192 2.12 -3.74 15.54
CA THR A 192 0.65 -3.69 15.58
C THR A 192 0.12 -2.74 16.66
N HIS A 193 0.91 -1.75 17.06
CA HIS A 193 0.60 -0.74 18.08
C HIS A 193 0.16 -1.26 19.47
N ARG A 194 0.23 -2.56 19.76
CA ARG A 194 -0.21 -3.13 21.04
C ARG A 194 0.75 -2.85 22.20
N TYR A 195 2.06 -2.82 21.93
CA TYR A 195 3.10 -2.70 22.95
C TYR A 195 3.90 -1.41 22.82
N GLY A 196 4.15 -0.76 23.96
CA GLY A 196 5.11 0.33 24.07
C GLY A 196 6.49 -0.20 24.45
N ILE A 197 7.50 0.03 23.61
CA ILE A 197 8.89 -0.35 23.84
C ILE A 197 9.67 0.88 24.30
N VAL A 198 10.12 0.88 25.56
CA VAL A 198 10.86 2.02 26.17
C VAL A 198 12.33 1.67 26.34
N ILE A 199 13.21 2.37 25.62
CA ILE A 199 14.66 2.25 25.70
C ILE A 199 15.21 3.29 26.68
N ALA A 200 15.68 2.85 27.84
CA ALA A 200 16.18 3.69 28.92
C ALA A 200 17.65 3.38 29.24
N ARG A 201 18.55 4.34 29.01
CA ARG A 201 20.01 4.23 29.27
C ARG A 201 20.35 4.78 30.65
N GLY A 202 20.77 3.89 31.54
CA GLY A 202 20.97 4.13 32.97
C GLY A 202 22.16 5.05 33.30
N PRO A 203 22.20 5.59 34.54
CA PRO A 203 23.28 6.48 34.98
C PRO A 203 24.59 5.74 35.31
N ASP A 204 24.53 4.44 35.62
CA ASP A 204 25.66 3.56 35.92
C ASP A 204 25.66 2.35 34.95
N ALA A 205 26.83 1.80 34.65
CA ALA A 205 26.96 0.69 33.69
C ALA A 205 26.20 -0.58 34.16
N GLY A 206 25.33 -1.10 33.29
CA GLY A 206 24.42 -2.22 33.58
C GLY A 206 23.05 -1.83 34.15
N ASP A 207 22.76 -0.52 34.26
CA ASP A 207 21.40 -0.03 34.58
C ASP A 207 20.52 0.15 33.32
N ASP A 208 21.09 0.06 32.12
CA ASP A 208 20.37 0.13 30.83
C ASP A 208 19.27 -0.93 30.71
N ARG A 209 18.08 -0.53 30.27
CA ARG A 209 16.90 -1.40 30.13
C ARG A 209 16.09 -1.08 28.88
N ILE A 210 15.54 -2.14 28.30
CA ILE A 210 14.39 -2.09 27.41
C ILE A 210 13.19 -2.59 28.22
N HIS A 211 12.25 -1.70 28.51
CA HIS A 211 10.97 -2.03 29.14
C HIS A 211 9.90 -2.23 28.08
N ILE A 212 8.97 -3.14 28.33
CA ILE A 212 7.81 -3.37 27.47
C ILE A 212 6.54 -3.10 28.28
N PHE A 213 5.61 -2.37 27.70
CA PHE A 213 4.29 -2.07 28.26
C PHE A 213 3.22 -2.60 27.32
N ASP A 214 2.27 -3.40 27.81
CA ASP A 214 1.05 -3.69 27.06
C ASP A 214 0.15 -2.46 27.17
N GLY A 215 -0.23 -1.89 26.02
CA GLY A 215 -1.07 -0.69 25.94
C GLY A 215 -2.48 -0.91 26.46
N GLY A 216 -2.94 -2.17 26.50
CA GLY A 216 -4.27 -2.52 27.00
C GLY A 216 -5.42 -2.00 26.14
N VAL A 217 -5.18 -1.70 24.87
CA VAL A 217 -6.25 -1.59 23.85
C VAL A 217 -5.83 -2.48 22.68
N PHE A 218 -6.61 -3.51 22.40
CA PHE A 218 -6.35 -4.44 21.29
C PHE A 218 -7.60 -5.28 21.00
N TYR A 219 -7.69 -5.80 19.78
CA TYR A 219 -8.73 -6.73 19.37
C TYR A 219 -8.41 -8.18 19.80
N VAL A 220 -9.46 -8.94 20.14
CA VAL A 220 -9.39 -10.39 20.40
C VAL A 220 -10.44 -11.11 19.53
N PRO A 221 -10.06 -12.12 18.73
CA PRO A 221 -11.03 -12.91 17.96
C PRO A 221 -12.05 -13.61 18.88
N HIS A 222 -13.33 -13.44 18.58
CA HIS A 222 -14.46 -14.02 19.32
C HIS A 222 -15.44 -14.76 18.40
N GLY A 223 -14.91 -15.51 17.44
CA GLY A 223 -15.68 -16.21 16.42
C GLY A 223 -15.65 -15.42 15.12
N ASP A 224 -16.80 -14.89 14.72
CA ASP A 224 -17.10 -14.10 13.52
C ASP A 224 -16.84 -12.59 13.68
N HIS A 225 -16.42 -12.15 14.87
CA HIS A 225 -16.08 -10.76 15.16
C HIS A 225 -14.88 -10.68 16.10
N TYR A 226 -14.37 -9.46 16.28
CA TYR A 226 -13.35 -9.15 17.27
C TYR A 226 -13.96 -8.37 18.45
N ASP A 227 -13.71 -8.84 19.66
CA ASP A 227 -13.98 -8.07 20.88
C ASP A 227 -12.86 -7.02 21.04
N LEU A 228 -13.22 -5.73 21.13
CA LEU A 228 -12.29 -4.70 21.58
C LEU A 228 -12.03 -4.87 23.08
N VAL A 229 -10.80 -5.23 23.45
CA VAL A 229 -10.37 -5.34 24.84
C VAL A 229 -9.75 -4.03 25.29
N THR A 230 -10.34 -3.41 26.32
CA THR A 230 -9.81 -2.23 27.01
C THR A 230 -9.44 -2.56 28.47
N GLU A 231 -8.15 -2.71 28.73
CA GLU A 231 -7.56 -2.86 30.06
C GLU A 231 -6.59 -1.70 30.35
N PRO A 232 -6.26 -1.38 31.61
CA PRO A 232 -5.25 -0.36 31.91
C PRO A 232 -3.86 -0.76 31.39
N VAL A 233 -3.07 0.23 30.93
CA VAL A 233 -1.65 0.03 30.55
C VAL A 233 -0.93 -0.74 31.66
N SER A 234 -0.12 -1.73 31.27
CA SER A 234 0.60 -2.55 32.25
C SER A 234 2.02 -2.86 31.78
N ARG A 235 2.96 -2.96 32.73
CA ARG A 235 4.33 -3.41 32.41
C ARG A 235 4.32 -4.91 32.14
N HIS A 236 4.76 -5.31 30.95
CA HIS A 236 4.93 -6.70 30.58
C HIS A 236 6.05 -7.37 31.42
N ALA A 237 5.98 -8.70 31.56
CA ALA A 237 6.94 -9.44 32.41
C ALA A 237 8.37 -9.48 31.85
N LEU A 238 8.52 -9.26 30.54
CA LEU A 238 9.81 -9.17 29.86
C LEU A 238 10.44 -7.79 30.10
N GLU A 239 11.58 -7.78 30.78
CA GLU A 239 12.48 -6.63 30.87
C GLU A 239 13.86 -7.11 30.38
N ILE A 240 14.40 -6.44 29.36
CA ILE A 240 15.69 -6.81 28.76
C ILE A 240 16.76 -5.88 29.32
N ALA A 241 17.81 -6.46 29.89
CA ALA A 241 18.98 -5.73 30.36
C ALA A 241 20.11 -5.91 29.33
N GLU A 242 20.34 -4.88 28.54
CA GLU A 242 21.32 -4.85 27.44
C GLU A 242 22.13 -3.55 27.52
N GLU A 243 23.42 -3.57 27.15
CA GLU A 243 24.32 -2.42 27.29
C GLU A 243 24.33 -1.53 26.05
N TRP A 244 23.92 -0.28 26.22
CA TRP A 244 23.79 0.74 25.19
C TRP A 244 22.89 0.37 23.98
N PRO A 245 21.62 -0.02 24.20
CA PRO A 245 20.60 -0.06 23.14
C PRO A 245 20.38 1.35 22.59
N VAL A 246 20.33 1.48 21.26
CA VAL A 246 20.15 2.79 20.58
C VAL A 246 19.15 2.71 19.44
N HIS A 247 19.46 1.98 18.37
CA HIS A 247 18.65 1.98 17.16
C HIS A 247 17.46 1.04 17.29
N TYR A 248 16.32 1.47 16.76
CA TYR A 248 15.02 0.81 16.85
C TYR A 248 14.37 0.82 15.47
N VAL A 249 13.95 -0.34 14.96
CA VAL A 249 13.22 -0.45 13.70
C VAL A 249 12.13 -1.52 13.84
N ASN A 250 10.90 -1.18 13.44
CA ASN A 250 9.84 -2.16 13.19
C ASN A 250 9.88 -2.54 11.72
N SER A 251 9.68 -3.82 11.40
CA SER A 251 9.40 -4.29 10.03
C SER A 251 8.86 -5.72 10.07
N HIS A 252 7.92 -6.08 9.18
CA HIS A 252 7.42 -7.46 9.02
C HIS A 252 6.93 -8.13 10.33
N GLY A 253 6.29 -7.38 11.24
CA GLY A 253 5.85 -7.89 12.55
C GLY A 253 6.98 -8.14 13.58
N TRP A 254 8.20 -7.67 13.30
CA TRP A 254 9.35 -7.73 14.19
C TRP A 254 9.80 -6.33 14.63
N THR A 255 10.03 -6.17 15.93
CA THR A 255 10.83 -5.08 16.48
C THR A 255 12.30 -5.51 16.55
N THR A 256 13.18 -4.71 15.96
CA THR A 256 14.64 -4.89 16.00
C THR A 256 15.30 -3.78 16.82
N ILE A 257 16.19 -4.16 17.75
CA ILE A 257 16.93 -3.20 18.60
C ILE A 257 18.42 -3.49 18.51
N PHE A 258 19.21 -2.50 18.11
CA PHE A 258 20.67 -2.60 18.06
C PHE A 258 21.31 -2.08 19.35
N ALA A 259 22.23 -2.87 19.93
CA ALA A 259 22.98 -2.50 21.13
C ALA A 259 24.47 -2.32 20.83
N ASP A 260 24.91 -1.06 20.70
CA ASP A 260 26.23 -0.70 20.16
C ASP A 260 27.40 -1.31 20.94
N THR A 261 27.29 -1.33 22.28
CA THR A 261 28.40 -1.66 23.18
C THR A 261 28.68 -3.15 23.26
N ASN A 262 27.69 -4.01 23.01
CA ASN A 262 27.88 -5.45 22.87
C ASN A 262 27.88 -5.91 21.40
N GLY A 263 27.30 -5.13 20.49
CA GLY A 263 27.08 -5.54 19.11
C GLY A 263 26.03 -6.63 18.98
N HIS A 264 25.08 -6.65 19.91
CA HIS A 264 23.92 -7.53 19.87
C HIS A 264 22.80 -6.87 19.07
N VAL A 265 22.06 -7.68 18.33
CA VAL A 265 20.79 -7.28 17.70
C VAL A 265 19.69 -8.11 18.32
N ILE A 266 18.78 -7.46 19.04
CA ILE A 266 17.64 -8.09 19.69
C ILE A 266 16.47 -8.05 18.73
N LEU A 267 15.85 -9.21 18.45
CA LEU A 267 14.63 -9.33 17.66
C LEU A 267 13.49 -9.80 18.56
N ILE A 268 12.39 -9.05 18.52
CA ILE A 268 11.15 -9.34 19.23
C ILE A 268 10.04 -9.49 18.18
N ASN A 269 9.48 -10.69 18.06
CA ASN A 269 8.27 -10.92 17.26
C ASN A 269 7.04 -10.67 18.13
N GLU A 270 6.14 -9.80 17.69
CA GLU A 270 5.00 -9.36 18.49
C GLU A 270 3.95 -10.45 18.73
N ARG A 271 3.72 -11.30 17.72
CA ARG A 271 2.80 -12.45 17.80
C ARG A 271 3.29 -13.51 18.79
N ASP A 272 4.59 -13.82 18.76
CA ASP A 272 5.19 -14.75 19.73
C ASP A 272 5.23 -14.15 21.14
N LEU A 273 5.53 -12.85 21.28
CA LEU A 273 5.47 -12.14 22.56
C LEU A 273 4.07 -12.27 23.19
N THR A 274 3.03 -11.93 22.41
CA THR A 274 1.61 -12.01 22.79
C THR A 274 1.20 -13.42 23.22
N SER A 275 1.60 -14.45 22.46
CA SER A 275 1.18 -15.83 22.70
C SER A 275 2.00 -16.58 23.76
N SER A 276 3.15 -16.05 24.16
CA SER A 276 4.10 -16.70 25.07
C SER A 276 3.60 -16.99 26.50
N GLY A 277 2.59 -16.26 26.97
CA GLY A 277 2.15 -16.31 28.37
C GLY A 277 3.20 -15.86 29.39
N GLY A 278 4.24 -15.13 28.96
CA GLY A 278 5.29 -14.55 29.81
C GLY A 278 6.61 -15.35 29.87
N ASP A 279 6.72 -16.48 29.17
CA ASP A 279 7.98 -17.25 29.02
C ASP A 279 8.73 -16.90 27.69
N TYR A 280 8.51 -15.71 27.11
CA TYR A 280 9.16 -15.26 25.87
C TYR A 280 10.67 -15.03 26.06
N GLU A 281 11.48 -15.46 25.07
CA GLU A 281 12.92 -15.20 24.99
C GLU A 281 13.22 -14.60 23.60
N PRO A 282 13.65 -13.32 23.50
CA PRO A 282 14.01 -12.69 22.24
C PRO A 282 15.13 -13.43 21.51
N ILE A 283 15.14 -13.35 20.17
CA ILE A 283 16.30 -13.80 19.39
C ILE A 283 17.40 -12.73 19.54
N VAL A 284 18.64 -13.16 19.76
CA VAL A 284 19.80 -12.25 19.83
C VAL A 284 20.84 -12.66 18.79
N LEU A 285 21.09 -11.79 17.82
CA LEU A 285 22.11 -11.98 16.79
C LEU A 285 23.42 -11.23 17.13
N GLU A 286 24.52 -11.74 16.61
CA GLU A 286 25.88 -11.27 16.90
C GLU A 286 26.45 -10.49 15.70
N ALA A 287 26.45 -9.16 15.82
CA ALA A 287 27.02 -8.22 14.86
C ALA A 287 28.42 -7.73 15.29
N GLY A 288 28.70 -7.71 16.59
CA GLY A 288 29.91 -7.17 17.19
C GLY A 288 29.94 -5.64 17.25
N PHE A 289 30.82 -5.07 18.09
CA PHE A 289 30.83 -3.65 18.47
C PHE A 289 30.84 -2.68 17.28
N GLN A 290 29.78 -1.88 17.12
CA GLN A 290 29.62 -0.82 16.11
C GLN A 290 28.42 0.04 16.50
N HIS A 291 28.35 1.29 16.05
CA HIS A 291 27.09 2.05 16.04
C HIS A 291 26.34 1.69 14.76
N GLY A 292 25.54 0.62 14.82
CA GLY A 292 25.04 -0.08 13.64
C GLY A 292 23.52 -0.20 13.60
N ALA A 293 23.00 -0.55 12.44
CA ALA A 293 21.57 -0.71 12.18
C ALA A 293 21.25 -2.14 11.77
N ALA A 294 20.03 -2.57 12.06
CA ALA A 294 19.51 -3.86 11.63
C ALA A 294 17.98 -3.85 11.59
N PHE A 295 17.40 -4.58 10.64
CA PHE A 295 15.94 -4.83 10.58
C PHE A 295 15.62 -6.02 9.67
N VAL A 296 14.47 -6.63 9.95
CA VAL A 296 13.92 -7.77 9.19
C VAL A 296 13.39 -7.28 7.84
N ILE A 297 13.58 -8.07 6.80
CA ILE A 297 13.13 -7.74 5.42
C ILE A 297 12.45 -8.92 4.69
N ALA A 298 12.29 -10.05 5.39
CA ALA A 298 11.45 -11.20 5.05
C ALA A 298 11.47 -12.16 6.26
N ASP A 299 10.55 -13.13 6.31
CA ASP A 299 10.35 -14.12 7.39
C ASP A 299 11.61 -14.61 8.13
N ASP A 300 12.69 -14.90 7.40
CA ASP A 300 13.95 -15.41 7.95
C ASP A 300 15.19 -14.56 7.61
N HIS A 301 15.02 -13.38 7.00
CA HIS A 301 16.10 -12.52 6.52
C HIS A 301 16.17 -11.16 7.23
N ILE A 302 17.39 -10.75 7.56
CA ILE A 302 17.70 -9.47 8.23
C ILE A 302 18.77 -8.71 7.43
N ILE A 303 18.58 -7.41 7.21
CA ILE A 303 19.69 -6.52 6.83
C ILE A 303 20.43 -6.16 8.11
N LEU A 304 21.76 -6.27 8.07
CA LEU A 304 22.62 -6.00 9.21
C LEU A 304 23.85 -5.20 8.79
N SER A 305 24.15 -4.12 9.52
CA SER A 305 25.36 -3.34 9.27
C SER A 305 26.64 -4.14 9.52
N SER A 306 27.57 -4.07 8.57
CA SER A 306 28.84 -4.80 8.60
C SER A 306 29.87 -4.09 9.48
N ASN A 307 30.28 -4.79 10.54
CA ASN A 307 31.19 -4.25 11.54
C ASN A 307 32.57 -3.91 10.95
N ASN A 308 33.05 -2.71 11.23
CA ASN A 308 34.40 -2.26 10.90
C ASN A 308 35.46 -3.00 11.74
N PRO A 309 36.31 -3.86 11.15
CA PRO A 309 37.28 -4.68 11.91
C PRO A 309 38.43 -3.87 12.52
N ALA A 310 38.50 -2.56 12.32
CA ALA A 310 39.38 -1.66 13.07
C ALA A 310 38.85 -1.34 14.48
N CYS A 311 37.56 -1.53 14.72
CA CYS A 311 36.86 -1.21 15.94
C CYS A 311 37.01 -2.35 16.95
N THR A 312 37.71 -2.08 18.06
CA THR A 312 38.00 -3.09 19.09
C THR A 312 37.26 -2.86 20.42
N GLU A 313 36.59 -1.71 20.53
CA GLU A 313 35.84 -1.23 21.69
C GLU A 313 34.96 -0.09 21.18
N PHE A 314 33.66 -0.08 21.50
CA PHE A 314 32.80 1.07 21.21
C PHE A 314 33.01 2.16 22.26
N ILE A 315 33.01 3.43 21.84
CA ILE A 315 33.09 4.58 22.75
C ILE A 315 31.85 5.45 22.50
N PRO A 316 30.86 5.47 23.42
CA PRO A 316 29.66 6.28 23.25
C PRO A 316 29.96 7.74 22.91
N GLY A 317 29.31 8.23 21.85
CA GLY A 317 29.49 9.60 21.35
C GLY A 317 30.73 9.83 20.47
N THR A 318 31.44 8.79 20.02
CA THR A 318 32.47 8.92 18.97
C THR A 318 32.01 8.31 17.64
N TRP A 319 32.49 8.92 16.56
CA TRP A 319 32.19 8.53 15.18
C TRP A 319 33.30 7.64 14.60
N GLU A 320 34.10 7.03 15.49
CA GLU A 320 35.24 6.17 15.14
C GLU A 320 34.83 4.72 14.86
N CYS A 321 33.59 4.34 15.19
CA CYS A 321 33.07 2.96 15.11
C CYS A 321 31.80 2.82 14.26
N LEU A 322 31.79 3.47 13.10
CA LEU A 322 30.74 3.32 12.11
C LEU A 322 30.97 2.08 11.21
N PRO A 323 29.89 1.41 10.73
CA PRO A 323 29.95 0.26 9.82
C PRO A 323 30.54 0.58 8.43
N LEU A 324 30.85 -0.45 7.64
CA LEU A 324 31.50 -0.32 6.33
C LEU A 324 30.60 -0.64 5.11
N GLY A 325 29.30 -0.79 5.34
CA GLY A 325 28.29 -1.29 4.39
C GLY A 325 27.37 -2.29 5.12
N VAL A 326 26.53 -3.04 4.40
CA VAL A 326 25.60 -4.01 5.02
C VAL A 326 25.77 -5.43 4.47
N GLU A 327 25.26 -6.40 5.22
CA GLU A 327 25.10 -7.79 4.82
C GLU A 327 23.62 -8.16 5.00
N VAL A 328 23.07 -8.98 4.09
CA VAL A 328 21.80 -9.68 4.37
C VAL A 328 22.16 -11.03 4.95
N ARG A 329 21.58 -11.36 6.11
CA ARG A 329 21.80 -12.62 6.81
C ARG A 329 20.48 -13.34 7.09
N THR A 330 20.56 -14.65 7.33
CA THR A 330 19.47 -15.38 7.99
C THR A 330 19.54 -15.21 9.51
N PHE A 331 18.46 -15.54 10.24
CA PHE A 331 18.48 -15.58 11.72
C PHE A 331 19.45 -16.65 12.29
N ASP A 332 19.83 -17.67 11.50
CA ASP A 332 20.92 -18.61 11.83
C ASP A 332 22.33 -18.00 11.62
N ASN A 333 22.41 -16.71 11.29
CA ASN A 333 23.61 -15.92 11.01
C ASN A 333 24.40 -16.40 9.77
N GLU A 334 23.72 -16.96 8.77
CA GLU A 334 24.29 -17.24 7.45
C GLU A 334 24.20 -16.00 6.55
N VAL A 335 25.33 -15.51 6.05
CA VAL A 335 25.37 -14.39 5.09
C VAL A 335 24.88 -14.86 3.73
N VAL A 336 23.71 -14.39 3.30
CA VAL A 336 23.16 -14.66 1.95
C VAL A 336 23.58 -13.60 0.95
N TYR A 337 23.83 -12.37 1.41
CA TYR A 337 24.28 -11.24 0.59
C TYR A 337 25.29 -10.35 1.32
N ASP A 338 26.21 -9.77 0.57
CA ASP A 338 27.32 -8.95 1.08
C ASP A 338 27.47 -7.69 0.22
N ALA A 339 27.05 -6.55 0.77
CA ALA A 339 27.26 -5.20 0.24
C ALA A 339 28.41 -4.46 0.97
N ALA A 340 29.08 -5.08 1.94
CA ALA A 340 30.08 -4.49 2.84
C ALA A 340 31.40 -4.03 2.17
N ASN A 341 31.52 -4.23 0.85
CA ASN A 341 32.77 -4.09 0.11
C ASN A 341 32.64 -3.17 -1.13
N ARG A 342 31.61 -2.33 -1.19
CA ARG A 342 31.31 -1.45 -2.33
C ARG A 342 31.03 0.01 -1.94
N SER A 343 32.09 0.72 -1.59
CA SER A 343 32.15 2.20 -1.64
C SER A 343 31.02 2.95 -0.91
N CYS A 344 30.64 2.50 0.28
CA CYS A 344 29.75 3.24 1.17
C CYS A 344 30.20 3.00 2.62
N THR A 345 31.22 3.75 3.02
CA THR A 345 31.92 3.60 4.29
C THR A 345 31.42 4.57 5.33
N ASN A 346 31.61 4.22 6.60
CA ASN A 346 31.13 4.99 7.75
C ASN A 346 29.59 5.18 7.69
N LEU A 347 28.86 4.06 7.58
CA LEU A 347 27.40 4.07 7.53
C LEU A 347 26.80 4.80 8.75
N HIS A 348 25.79 5.62 8.55
CA HIS A 348 24.98 6.19 9.62
C HIS A 348 23.63 6.68 9.09
N GLY A 349 22.56 6.44 9.86
CA GLY A 349 21.18 6.67 9.45
C GLY A 349 20.66 5.57 8.54
N GLU A 350 19.44 5.12 8.84
CA GLU A 350 18.74 4.04 8.15
C GLU A 350 17.25 4.35 8.03
N ALA A 351 16.63 3.87 6.96
CA ALA A 351 15.17 3.74 6.81
C ALA A 351 14.85 2.65 5.77
N HIS A 352 13.57 2.30 5.67
CA HIS A 352 13.05 1.41 4.63
C HIS A 352 11.63 1.81 4.21
N ASN A 353 11.23 1.36 3.02
CA ASN A 353 9.89 1.40 2.40
C ASN A 353 9.71 0.11 1.57
N ALA A 354 8.60 -0.08 0.85
CA ALA A 354 8.43 -1.27 -0.01
C ALA A 354 9.52 -1.44 -1.08
N HIS A 355 10.07 -0.33 -1.61
CA HIS A 355 11.14 -0.39 -2.62
C HIS A 355 12.47 -0.91 -2.05
N GLY A 356 12.70 -0.73 -0.75
CA GLY A 356 13.84 -1.33 -0.04
C GLY A 356 14.40 -0.46 1.07
N ALA A 357 15.71 -0.53 1.24
CA ALA A 357 16.43 -0.03 2.41
C ALA A 357 17.50 0.99 2.04
N VAL A 358 17.54 2.12 2.74
CA VAL A 358 18.57 3.16 2.57
C VAL A 358 19.48 3.28 3.79
N PHE A 359 20.77 3.51 3.54
CA PHE A 359 21.77 3.79 4.56
C PHE A 359 22.67 4.94 4.13
N GLY A 360 22.84 5.95 4.97
CA GLY A 360 23.74 7.07 4.69
C GLY A 360 25.20 6.73 4.88
N CYS A 361 26.08 7.30 4.07
CA CYS A 361 27.53 7.14 4.19
C CYS A 361 28.31 8.34 3.68
N TRP A 362 29.63 8.22 3.58
CA TRP A 362 30.51 9.31 3.14
C TRP A 362 30.49 9.52 1.63
N GLU A 363 30.24 8.45 0.88
CA GLU A 363 30.18 8.45 -0.58
C GLU A 363 28.80 8.82 -1.16
N GLY A 364 27.73 8.73 -0.36
CA GLY A 364 26.35 8.90 -0.81
C GLY A 364 25.34 8.18 0.09
N VAL A 365 24.29 7.64 -0.54
CA VAL A 365 23.29 6.76 0.09
C VAL A 365 23.41 5.36 -0.52
N LEU A 366 23.61 4.34 0.31
CA LEU A 366 23.52 2.93 -0.10
C LEU A 366 22.06 2.51 -0.09
N PHE A 367 21.54 2.21 -1.27
CA PHE A 367 20.22 1.61 -1.44
C PHE A 367 20.37 0.09 -1.64
N VAL A 368 19.59 -0.69 -0.91
CA VAL A 368 19.57 -2.16 -0.95
C VAL A 368 18.15 -2.62 -1.12
N HIS A 369 17.88 -3.37 -2.18
CA HIS A 369 16.53 -3.80 -2.57
C HIS A 369 16.53 -5.27 -3.02
N ALA A 370 15.34 -5.85 -3.19
CA ALA A 370 15.15 -7.21 -3.66
C ALA A 370 14.34 -7.24 -4.96
N HIS A 371 14.74 -8.06 -5.92
CA HIS A 371 13.99 -8.31 -7.15
C HIS A 371 14.10 -9.80 -7.51
N ASP A 372 12.98 -10.46 -7.86
CA ASP A 372 12.92 -11.92 -8.09
C ASP A 372 13.52 -12.77 -6.93
N GLY A 373 13.45 -12.29 -5.69
CA GLY A 373 14.09 -12.92 -4.52
C GLY A 373 15.62 -12.89 -4.54
N GLN A 374 16.23 -11.98 -5.30
CA GLN A 374 17.67 -11.71 -5.30
C GLN A 374 17.94 -10.29 -4.81
N TYR A 375 18.90 -10.15 -3.90
CA TYR A 375 19.30 -8.86 -3.36
C TYR A 375 20.25 -8.12 -4.32
N GLU A 376 19.96 -6.85 -4.57
CA GLU A 376 20.80 -5.91 -5.30
C GLU A 376 21.13 -4.70 -4.43
N HIS A 377 22.17 -3.95 -4.81
CA HIS A 377 22.50 -2.69 -4.14
C HIS A 377 23.22 -1.73 -5.07
N GLU A 378 23.04 -0.45 -4.78
CA GLU A 378 23.73 0.65 -5.43
C GLU A 378 24.05 1.78 -4.44
N VAL A 379 24.90 2.70 -4.87
CA VAL A 379 25.27 3.87 -4.06
C VAL A 379 24.90 5.10 -4.88
N ILE A 380 23.87 5.81 -4.43
CA ILE A 380 23.39 7.07 -4.99
C ILE A 380 24.36 8.16 -4.51
N PRO A 381 25.20 8.74 -5.38
CA PRO A 381 26.27 9.64 -4.95
C PRO A 381 25.71 11.03 -4.60
N TYR A 382 26.27 11.68 -3.58
CA TYR A 382 25.83 13.03 -3.23
C TYR A 382 26.00 14.04 -4.38
N PRO A 383 25.09 15.03 -4.52
CA PRO A 383 25.21 16.08 -5.52
C PRO A 383 26.54 16.86 -5.39
N PRO A 384 27.20 17.25 -6.51
CA PRO A 384 28.53 17.87 -6.49
C PRO A 384 28.65 19.21 -5.74
N GLU A 385 27.54 19.80 -5.31
CA GLU A 385 27.50 21.03 -4.51
C GLU A 385 27.71 20.84 -3.00
N VAL A 386 27.52 19.64 -2.43
CA VAL A 386 27.51 19.48 -0.96
C VAL A 386 28.89 19.53 -0.29
N GLY A 387 29.98 19.39 -1.03
CA GLY A 387 31.35 19.57 -0.51
C GLY A 387 32.36 18.51 -0.96
N GLU A 388 33.43 18.33 -0.16
CA GLU A 388 34.33 17.17 -0.31
C GLU A 388 33.79 15.97 0.53
N GLU A 389 34.11 14.75 0.07
CA GLU A 389 33.78 13.48 0.72
C GLU A 389 34.13 13.51 2.22
N GLY A 390 33.14 13.27 3.09
CA GLY A 390 33.30 13.30 4.55
C GLY A 390 33.11 14.65 5.24
N GLU A 391 32.78 15.73 4.52
CA GLU A 391 32.31 16.99 5.14
C GLU A 391 30.77 17.02 5.31
N PHE A 392 30.05 16.14 4.61
CA PHE A 392 28.60 16.01 4.56
C PHE A 392 28.23 14.52 4.57
N ALA A 393 27.17 14.16 5.31
CA ALA A 393 26.45 12.90 5.13
C ALA A 393 24.98 13.10 5.50
N LEU A 394 24.08 12.34 4.88
CA LEU A 394 22.70 12.19 5.33
C LEU A 394 22.70 11.14 6.45
N GLY A 395 22.52 11.58 7.70
CA GLY A 395 22.80 10.78 8.91
C GLY A 395 21.56 10.33 9.69
N GLN A 396 20.38 10.68 9.20
CA GLN A 396 19.07 10.23 9.66
C GLN A 396 18.19 10.11 8.42
N TYR A 397 17.26 9.17 8.42
CA TYR A 397 16.29 8.99 7.35
C TYR A 397 14.90 8.78 7.94
N TYR A 398 13.91 9.20 7.18
CA TYR A 398 12.52 8.88 7.32
C TYR A 398 12.12 8.24 5.99
N GLY A 399 11.52 7.06 6.06
CA GLY A 399 10.77 6.45 4.97
C GLY A 399 9.40 6.10 5.50
N HIS A 400 8.41 6.11 4.62
CA HIS A 400 7.10 5.53 4.87
C HIS A 400 6.90 4.38 3.90
N HIS A 401 5.93 3.53 4.19
CA HIS A 401 5.37 2.68 3.16
C HIS A 401 4.44 3.55 2.25
N HIS A 402 4.11 3.12 1.03
CA HIS A 402 3.57 3.94 -0.09
C HIS A 402 4.61 4.92 -0.66
N SER A 403 5.24 5.74 0.19
CA SER A 403 6.18 6.79 -0.27
C SER A 403 7.42 6.17 -0.93
N GLU A 404 7.59 6.40 -2.25
CA GLU A 404 8.77 5.95 -3.00
C GLU A 404 10.07 6.56 -2.48
N ASN A 405 9.98 7.76 -1.89
CA ASN A 405 11.11 8.60 -1.49
C ASN A 405 11.47 8.49 0.00
N PHE A 406 12.67 8.97 0.33
CA PHE A 406 13.10 9.16 1.71
C PHE A 406 13.42 10.62 2.01
N PHE A 407 13.06 11.09 3.21
CA PHE A 407 13.49 12.39 3.72
C PHE A 407 14.64 12.23 4.71
N ALA A 408 15.69 13.02 4.56
CA ALA A 408 16.94 12.83 5.27
C ALA A 408 17.53 14.16 5.79
N PRO A 409 17.55 14.37 7.11
CA PRO A 409 18.30 15.46 7.73
C PRO A 409 19.82 15.28 7.53
N ALA A 410 20.47 16.32 6.99
CA ALA A 410 21.91 16.33 6.78
C ALA A 410 22.69 16.49 8.10
N THR A 411 23.80 15.77 8.21
CA THR A 411 24.83 15.92 9.24
C THR A 411 26.10 16.45 8.61
N LEU A 412 26.59 17.57 9.15
CA LEU A 412 27.76 18.30 8.65
C LEU A 412 28.96 18.10 9.58
N PHE A 413 30.14 17.92 8.99
CA PHE A 413 31.40 17.62 9.70
C PHE A 413 32.47 18.72 9.49
N PRO A 414 32.22 19.97 9.91
CA PRO A 414 33.13 21.09 9.67
C PRO A 414 34.52 20.86 10.28
N ASP A 415 35.58 21.09 9.50
CA ASP A 415 36.98 20.78 9.85
C ASP A 415 37.21 19.30 10.29
N GLY A 416 36.35 18.36 9.86
CA GLY A 416 36.39 16.95 10.27
C GLY A 416 36.02 16.71 11.73
N GLN A 417 35.25 17.62 12.35
CA GLN A 417 34.72 17.48 13.70
C GLN A 417 33.21 17.29 13.65
N CYS A 418 32.71 16.28 14.37
CA CYS A 418 31.28 16.06 14.51
C CYS A 418 30.68 17.02 15.56
N CYS A 419 29.49 17.57 15.36
CA CYS A 419 28.71 17.65 14.12
C CYS A 419 27.89 18.94 14.18
N ALA A 420 27.49 19.47 13.03
CA ALA A 420 26.40 20.43 12.94
C ALA A 420 25.22 19.78 12.20
N LEU A 421 24.00 20.12 12.60
CA LEU A 421 22.81 19.74 11.84
C LEU A 421 22.72 20.64 10.59
N GLY A 422 22.40 20.06 9.44
CA GLY A 422 22.18 20.74 8.16
C GLY A 422 20.70 20.75 7.76
N GLY A 423 20.41 21.11 6.52
CA GLY A 423 19.06 21.06 5.95
C GLY A 423 18.52 19.64 5.77
N VAL A 424 17.24 19.55 5.42
CA VAL A 424 16.55 18.29 5.05
C VAL A 424 16.56 18.11 3.54
N TRP A 425 16.79 16.87 3.12
CA TRP A 425 16.92 16.45 1.73
C TRP A 425 15.86 15.40 1.39
N LEU A 426 15.32 15.46 0.17
CA LEU A 426 14.61 14.36 -0.45
C LEU A 426 15.64 13.46 -1.16
N VAL A 427 15.48 12.16 -1.03
CA VAL A 427 16.28 11.10 -1.67
C VAL A 427 15.36 10.25 -2.51
N ASP A 428 15.46 10.44 -3.83
CA ASP A 428 14.74 9.68 -4.84
C ASP A 428 15.59 8.46 -5.24
N VAL A 429 15.17 7.29 -4.76
CA VAL A 429 15.87 6.02 -5.04
C VAL A 429 15.55 5.45 -6.41
N VAL A 430 14.44 5.86 -7.03
CA VAL A 430 13.97 5.35 -8.33
C VAL A 430 14.77 5.96 -9.48
N ASN A 431 15.00 7.28 -9.44
CA ASN A 431 15.82 8.01 -10.40
C ASN A 431 17.29 8.14 -9.95
N GLY A 432 17.59 7.88 -8.68
CA GLY A 432 18.93 8.02 -8.10
C GLY A 432 19.36 9.48 -7.97
N GLU A 433 18.43 10.35 -7.56
CA GLU A 433 18.65 11.79 -7.39
C GLU A 433 18.44 12.23 -5.93
N MET A 434 18.96 13.41 -5.57
CA MET A 434 18.81 14.00 -4.23
C MET A 434 18.68 15.51 -4.33
N ARG A 435 17.74 16.12 -3.59
CA ARG A 435 17.56 17.57 -3.53
C ARG A 435 17.38 18.09 -2.10
N GLU A 436 17.95 19.25 -1.79
CA GLU A 436 17.65 19.96 -0.55
C GLU A 436 16.23 20.54 -0.64
N VAL A 437 15.32 20.06 0.21
CA VAL A 437 13.92 20.57 0.29
C VAL A 437 13.81 21.71 1.29
N PHE A 438 14.61 21.68 2.36
CA PHE A 438 14.60 22.72 3.39
C PHE A 438 16.00 23.00 3.96
N PRO A 439 16.50 24.25 3.95
CA PRO A 439 17.90 24.56 4.25
C PRO A 439 18.23 24.72 5.74
N GLU A 440 17.24 24.64 6.63
CA GLU A 440 17.44 24.70 8.09
C GLU A 440 17.17 23.33 8.73
N PRO A 441 17.71 23.01 9.91
CA PRO A 441 17.58 21.66 10.44
C PRO A 441 16.22 21.38 11.08
N SER A 442 15.71 20.17 10.82
CA SER A 442 14.62 19.55 11.56
C SER A 442 15.06 19.17 12.97
N ALA A 443 14.15 19.32 13.93
CA ALA A 443 14.31 18.71 15.27
C ALA A 443 13.69 17.31 15.33
N THR A 444 12.55 17.14 14.66
CA THR A 444 11.77 15.92 14.59
C THR A 444 10.87 16.00 13.34
N ALA A 445 10.48 14.85 12.81
CA ALA A 445 9.60 14.72 11.67
C ALA A 445 8.89 13.36 11.71
N ALA A 446 7.79 13.26 10.98
CA ALA A 446 7.01 12.04 10.72
C ALA A 446 6.35 12.19 9.34
N PHE A 447 6.02 11.09 8.70
CA PHE A 447 5.00 11.11 7.65
C PHE A 447 3.62 11.15 8.30
N SER A 448 2.59 11.53 7.55
CA SER A 448 1.23 11.10 7.83
C SER A 448 1.11 9.57 7.80
N SER A 449 0.00 9.02 8.31
CA SER A 449 -0.33 7.59 8.17
C SER A 449 -0.47 7.13 6.71
N ASP A 450 -0.52 8.11 5.80
CA ASP A 450 -0.85 8.01 4.38
C ASP A 450 0.38 7.98 3.46
N GLY A 451 1.59 8.29 3.96
CA GLY A 451 2.79 8.41 3.13
C GLY A 451 2.88 9.65 2.21
N GLU A 452 1.78 10.31 1.87
CA GLU A 452 1.67 11.47 0.98
C GLU A 452 2.29 12.76 1.55
N THR A 453 2.23 12.97 2.86
CA THR A 453 2.75 14.18 3.49
C THR A 453 3.87 13.92 4.49
N PHE A 454 5.02 14.59 4.29
CA PHE A 454 6.12 14.64 5.25
C PHE A 454 6.02 15.87 6.16
N TYR A 455 5.69 15.65 7.44
CA TYR A 455 5.61 16.68 8.47
C TYR A 455 6.93 16.87 9.20
N MET A 456 7.45 18.10 9.21
CA MET A 456 8.73 18.44 9.83
C MET A 456 8.62 19.65 10.76
N LEU A 457 9.06 19.48 12.01
CA LEU A 457 9.14 20.55 13.01
C LEU A 457 10.60 21.04 13.14
N ALA A 458 10.82 22.33 12.87
CA ALA A 458 12.14 22.96 13.02
C ALA A 458 12.24 23.81 14.30
N ALA A 459 13.45 24.27 14.62
CA ALA A 459 13.75 25.04 15.84
C ALA A 459 13.02 26.39 15.98
N ASP A 460 12.38 26.90 14.92
CA ASP A 460 11.49 28.07 14.98
C ASP A 460 10.08 27.74 15.50
N GLY A 461 9.82 26.47 15.85
CA GLY A 461 8.53 26.01 16.37
C GLY A 461 7.43 25.91 15.31
N VAL A 462 7.80 26.05 14.02
CA VAL A 462 6.89 25.96 12.89
C VAL A 462 6.92 24.54 12.32
N LEU A 463 5.76 23.87 12.34
CA LEU A 463 5.49 22.65 11.61
C LEU A 463 5.37 22.99 10.12
N ARG A 464 5.95 22.14 9.27
CA ARG A 464 5.95 22.27 7.82
C ARG A 464 5.50 20.94 7.21
N ALA A 465 4.50 21.00 6.35
CA ALA A 465 4.05 19.88 5.54
C ALA A 465 4.71 19.99 4.17
N PHE A 466 5.38 18.93 3.75
CA PHE A 466 5.94 18.76 2.41
C PHE A 466 5.22 17.61 1.72
N ASP A 467 4.91 17.79 0.44
CA ASP A 467 4.53 16.69 -0.46
C ASP A 467 5.66 15.65 -0.47
N SER A 468 5.34 14.36 -0.31
CA SER A 468 6.35 13.30 -0.20
C SER A 468 6.89 12.84 -1.56
N HIS A 469 6.08 12.98 -2.60
CA HIS A 469 6.34 12.56 -3.97
C HIS A 469 7.37 13.44 -4.67
N ASP A 470 7.24 14.76 -4.54
CA ASP A 470 8.17 15.70 -5.16
C ASP A 470 9.03 16.46 -4.15
N GLY A 471 8.59 16.68 -2.90
CA GLY A 471 9.31 17.41 -1.85
C GLY A 471 9.00 18.91 -1.72
N ASP A 472 7.95 19.42 -2.37
CA ASP A 472 7.54 20.83 -2.28
C ASP A 472 6.72 21.15 -1.01
N LEU A 473 6.85 22.39 -0.54
CA LEU A 473 6.22 22.84 0.71
C LEU A 473 4.74 23.19 0.47
N ILE A 474 3.83 22.32 0.93
CA ILE A 474 2.38 22.48 0.80
C ILE A 474 1.75 23.27 1.97
N GLY A 475 2.27 23.14 3.20
CA GLY A 475 1.65 23.73 4.39
C GLY A 475 2.62 24.20 5.48
N THR A 476 2.20 25.16 6.31
CA THR A 476 2.96 25.59 7.50
C THR A 476 2.06 26.04 8.65
N MET A 477 2.37 25.61 9.87
CA MET A 477 1.66 25.98 11.10
C MET A 477 2.64 26.40 12.20
N GLN A 478 2.37 27.49 12.93
CA GLN A 478 3.11 27.77 14.17
C GLN A 478 2.55 26.86 15.26
N LEU A 479 3.32 25.84 15.63
CA LEU A 479 2.87 24.74 16.48
C LEU A 479 3.28 24.93 17.94
N ILE A 480 4.56 25.23 18.18
CA ILE A 480 5.11 25.50 19.53
C ILE A 480 5.95 26.78 19.53
N ASP A 481 6.37 27.23 20.73
CA ASP A 481 7.34 28.31 20.87
C ASP A 481 8.73 27.89 20.31
N PRO A 482 9.50 28.81 19.68
CA PRO A 482 10.86 28.53 19.21
C PRO A 482 11.80 28.00 20.31
N PHE A 483 12.63 27.03 19.97
CA PHE A 483 13.48 26.28 20.92
C PHE A 483 14.93 26.14 20.45
N GLU A 484 15.83 25.70 21.34
CA GLU A 484 17.24 25.44 21.01
C GLU A 484 17.48 23.93 20.84
N MET A 485 17.87 23.49 19.64
CA MET A 485 18.34 22.12 19.40
C MET A 485 19.72 21.92 20.03
N VAL A 486 19.79 21.18 21.15
CA VAL A 486 21.02 20.91 21.88
C VAL A 486 21.18 19.41 22.10
N PHE A 487 22.23 18.83 21.54
CA PHE A 487 22.49 17.39 21.62
C PHE A 487 22.51 16.87 23.06
N GLY A 488 21.69 15.86 23.36
CA GLY A 488 21.53 15.28 24.68
C GLY A 488 20.68 16.09 25.68
N MET A 489 19.98 17.13 25.22
CA MET A 489 18.89 17.77 25.95
C MET A 489 17.53 17.27 25.42
N PRO A 490 16.47 17.26 26.26
CA PRO A 490 15.11 17.02 25.80
C PRO A 490 14.75 17.96 24.65
N SER A 491 14.24 17.38 23.56
CA SER A 491 13.81 18.10 22.36
C SER A 491 12.36 17.69 22.04
N PRO A 492 11.60 18.52 21.30
CA PRO A 492 10.27 18.13 20.84
C PRO A 492 10.30 16.86 20.00
N SER A 493 9.25 16.07 20.09
CA SER A 493 9.03 14.85 19.29
C SER A 493 7.61 14.84 18.75
N VAL A 494 7.43 14.42 17.50
CA VAL A 494 6.12 14.21 16.88
C VAL A 494 5.89 12.75 16.52
N ILE A 495 4.63 12.33 16.50
CA ILE A 495 4.12 11.12 15.82
C ILE A 495 2.84 11.50 15.09
N VAL A 496 2.46 10.73 14.07
CA VAL A 496 1.12 10.78 13.44
C VAL A 496 0.39 9.48 13.72
N VAL A 497 -0.93 9.53 13.85
CA VAL A 497 -1.86 8.43 14.12
C VAL A 497 -3.17 8.77 13.40
N GLY A 498 -3.41 8.17 12.24
CA GLY A 498 -4.50 8.59 11.35
C GLY A 498 -4.41 10.10 11.05
N GLU A 499 -5.54 10.79 11.13
CA GLU A 499 -5.67 12.24 10.90
C GLU A 499 -5.00 13.12 11.98
N TRP A 500 -4.33 12.54 12.99
CA TRP A 500 -3.87 13.27 14.17
C TRP A 500 -2.35 13.28 14.33
N LEU A 501 -1.76 14.47 14.41
CA LEU A 501 -0.36 14.67 14.77
C LEU A 501 -0.22 15.04 16.24
N TYR A 502 0.49 14.20 16.99
CA TYR A 502 0.74 14.40 18.42
C TYR A 502 2.15 14.93 18.70
N VAL A 503 2.25 15.94 19.55
CA VAL A 503 3.50 16.68 19.82
C VAL A 503 3.80 16.65 21.30
N ALA A 504 4.94 16.10 21.71
CA ALA A 504 5.47 16.33 23.05
C ALA A 504 6.35 17.59 23.06
N ASP A 505 5.99 18.60 23.86
CA ASP A 505 6.79 19.81 24.05
C ASP A 505 7.47 19.84 25.43
N PRO A 506 8.80 19.60 25.50
CA PRO A 506 9.54 19.61 26.75
C PRO A 506 9.69 21.01 27.38
N ASN A 507 9.42 22.10 26.65
CA ASN A 507 9.56 23.46 27.17
C ASN A 507 8.31 23.92 27.94
N SER A 508 7.12 23.60 27.43
CA SER A 508 5.86 23.93 28.11
C SER A 508 5.40 22.85 29.10
N GLY A 509 5.77 21.59 28.87
CA GLY A 509 5.30 20.45 29.66
C GLY A 509 3.97 19.86 29.18
N HIS A 510 3.56 20.13 27.93
CA HIS A 510 2.31 19.66 27.35
C HIS A 510 2.57 18.59 26.28
N VAL A 511 1.54 17.78 26.02
CA VAL A 511 1.34 17.10 24.75
C VAL A 511 0.20 17.81 24.03
N LEU A 512 0.36 18.07 22.73
CA LEU A 512 -0.66 18.69 21.88
C LEU A 512 -1.17 17.67 20.86
N GLY A 513 -2.46 17.70 20.55
CA GLY A 513 -3.06 17.01 19.41
C GLY A 513 -3.47 18.01 18.33
N VAL A 514 -2.98 17.80 17.11
CA VAL A 514 -3.27 18.61 15.93
C VAL A 514 -4.09 17.76 14.96
N HIS A 515 -5.25 18.26 14.55
CA HIS A 515 -6.02 17.66 13.45
C HIS A 515 -5.37 18.06 12.13
N LEU A 516 -5.01 17.09 11.28
CA LEU A 516 -4.20 17.34 10.09
C LEU A 516 -4.98 18.00 8.96
N GLU A 517 -6.23 17.59 8.69
CA GLU A 517 -7.15 18.24 7.73
C GLU A 517 -7.20 19.78 7.92
N HIS A 518 -7.37 20.22 9.17
CA HIS A 518 -7.54 21.63 9.51
C HIS A 518 -6.23 22.35 9.85
N MET A 519 -5.16 21.62 10.16
CA MET A 519 -3.90 22.14 10.72
C MET A 519 -4.14 23.05 11.95
N GLU A 520 -5.03 22.63 12.85
CA GLU A 520 -5.34 23.33 14.12
C GLU A 520 -5.05 22.45 15.34
N ILE A 521 -4.64 23.07 16.46
CA ILE A 521 -4.50 22.37 17.75
C ILE A 521 -5.89 22.26 18.36
N GLU A 522 -6.42 21.04 18.42
CA GLU A 522 -7.72 20.77 19.03
C GLU A 522 -7.57 20.28 20.47
N GLU A 523 -6.51 19.52 20.76
CA GLU A 523 -6.28 18.91 22.08
C GLU A 523 -4.98 19.38 22.77
N GLU A 524 -5.03 19.54 24.10
CA GLU A 524 -3.90 20.00 24.94
C GLU A 524 -3.88 19.31 26.31
N TRP A 525 -2.93 18.38 26.51
CA TRP A 525 -2.75 17.64 27.77
C TRP A 525 -1.49 18.12 28.53
N HIS A 526 -1.68 18.79 29.67
CA HIS A 526 -0.56 19.19 30.54
C HIS A 526 -0.05 18.00 31.39
N VAL A 527 0.79 17.16 30.79
CA VAL A 527 1.46 16.02 31.43
C VAL A 527 2.42 16.48 32.54
N GLY A 528 3.04 17.65 32.36
CA GLY A 528 4.07 18.21 33.23
C GLY A 528 5.44 17.58 33.01
N GLY A 529 6.46 18.11 33.72
CA GLY A 529 7.83 17.65 33.57
C GLY A 529 8.47 18.20 32.29
N ALA A 530 9.07 17.33 31.47
CA ALA A 530 9.60 17.67 30.15
C ALA A 530 9.36 16.50 29.17
N PRO A 531 8.14 16.34 28.64
CA PRO A 531 7.81 15.25 27.72
C PRO A 531 8.67 15.38 26.45
N SER A 532 9.38 14.31 26.06
CA SER A 532 10.45 14.39 25.04
C SER A 532 10.53 13.19 24.09
N SER A 533 9.60 12.26 24.21
CA SER A 533 9.37 11.13 23.30
C SER A 533 7.97 10.61 23.61
N LEU A 534 7.20 10.32 22.57
CA LEU A 534 5.87 9.75 22.70
C LEU A 534 5.68 8.61 21.68
N ALA A 535 4.76 7.71 22.00
CA ALA A 535 4.34 6.61 21.14
C ALA A 535 2.85 6.33 21.36
N PHE A 536 2.12 6.01 20.30
CA PHE A 536 0.74 5.56 20.38
C PHE A 536 0.68 4.06 20.68
N VAL A 537 -0.22 3.66 21.59
CA VAL A 537 -0.56 2.25 21.77
C VAL A 537 -2.06 2.05 21.78
N GLY A 538 -2.53 1.15 20.92
CA GLY A 538 -3.94 0.84 20.76
C GLY A 538 -4.28 0.36 19.36
N VAL A 539 -5.46 0.76 18.89
CA VAL A 539 -6.03 0.41 17.60
C VAL A 539 -6.32 1.71 16.84
N ILE A 540 -5.92 1.80 15.57
CA ILE A 540 -6.43 2.81 14.63
C ILE A 540 -7.54 2.09 13.84
N ALA A 541 -8.65 2.77 13.57
CA ALA A 541 -9.78 2.24 12.82
C ALA A 541 -9.35 1.82 11.40
N ASP A 542 -8.39 2.55 10.84
CA ASP A 542 -7.78 2.28 9.53
C ASP A 542 -6.52 1.38 9.65
N ALA A 543 -5.91 1.26 10.84
CA ALA A 543 -4.81 0.30 11.09
C ALA A 543 -5.28 -1.15 11.30
N GLN A 544 -6.14 -1.62 10.41
CA GLN A 544 -5.96 -2.99 9.94
C GLN A 544 -5.08 -3.08 8.68
N ASP A 545 -4.68 -1.93 8.11
CA ASP A 545 -3.70 -1.81 7.03
C ASP A 545 -2.27 -1.38 7.47
N ASP A 546 -1.97 -1.34 8.78
CA ASP A 546 -0.58 -1.22 9.30
C ASP A 546 0.27 -2.52 9.10
N HIS A 547 -0.11 -3.34 8.13
CA HIS A 547 0.76 -4.32 7.47
C HIS A 547 0.57 -4.24 5.95
N ASP A 548 1.35 -3.31 5.38
CA ASP A 548 1.63 -3.11 3.94
C ASP A 548 0.53 -2.40 3.12
N GLU A 549 0.68 -1.07 3.07
CA GLU A 549 0.37 -0.17 1.93
C GLU A 549 -1.02 -0.20 1.27
N HIS A 550 -1.85 0.83 1.51
CA HIS A 550 -1.98 2.00 0.60
C HIS A 550 -2.98 3.05 1.12
N ASP A 551 -2.91 4.25 0.53
CA ASP A 551 -3.70 5.42 0.90
C ASP A 551 -4.22 6.13 -0.36
N ASP A 552 -5.48 6.59 -0.33
CA ASP A 552 -6.18 7.26 -1.43
C ASP A 552 -7.16 8.31 -0.87
N ASP A 553 -6.65 9.51 -0.56
CA ASP A 553 -7.49 10.63 -0.12
C ASP A 553 -7.85 11.57 -1.29
N HIS A 554 -9.13 11.60 -1.67
CA HIS A 554 -9.64 12.40 -2.80
C HIS A 554 -10.46 13.62 -2.33
N GLU A 555 -9.92 14.83 -2.55
CA GLU A 555 -10.67 16.09 -2.41
C GLU A 555 -11.84 16.17 -3.42
N HIS A 556 -13.07 16.39 -2.95
CA HIS A 556 -14.23 16.67 -3.80
C HIS A 556 -14.44 18.17 -4.08
N GLU A 557 -14.18 18.62 -5.31
CA GLU A 557 -14.73 19.89 -5.85
C GLU A 557 -16.16 19.69 -6.41
N ASP A 558 -17.17 20.22 -5.72
CA ASP A 558 -18.57 20.22 -6.18
C ASP A 558 -18.94 21.53 -6.93
N GLU A 559 -18.79 21.58 -8.26
CA GLU A 559 -19.36 22.66 -9.09
C GLU A 559 -20.80 22.35 -9.53
N HIS A 560 -21.79 22.92 -8.83
CA HIS A 560 -23.19 22.89 -9.23
C HIS A 560 -23.47 23.60 -10.57
N ASP A 561 -24.22 22.96 -11.48
CA ASP A 561 -24.78 23.63 -12.66
C ASP A 561 -26.31 23.41 -12.78
N HIS A 562 -27.09 24.32 -12.19
CA HIS A 562 -28.54 24.42 -12.38
C HIS A 562 -28.95 25.80 -12.89
N VAL A 563 -29.47 25.80 -14.12
CA VAL A 563 -29.92 26.98 -14.87
C VAL A 563 -31.28 27.43 -14.36
N ASP A 564 -31.37 28.65 -13.84
CA ASP A 564 -32.65 29.33 -13.67
C ASP A 564 -32.65 30.73 -14.30
N ASP A 565 -33.63 30.94 -15.18
CA ASP A 565 -33.86 32.17 -15.93
C ASP A 565 -35.09 32.82 -15.31
N HIS A 566 -34.98 33.91 -14.51
CA HIS A 566 -36.00 34.97 -14.47
C HIS A 566 -35.60 36.24 -13.68
N GLU A 567 -36.22 37.34 -14.12
CA GLU A 567 -35.97 38.74 -13.75
C GLU A 567 -36.47 39.09 -12.33
N HIS A 568 -35.79 40.02 -11.62
CA HIS A 568 -36.42 41.30 -11.20
C HIS A 568 -35.42 42.34 -10.65
N GLU A 569 -35.91 43.56 -10.45
CA GLU A 569 -35.15 44.83 -10.47
C GLU A 569 -34.57 45.26 -9.09
N ASP A 570 -33.41 45.92 -9.12
CA ASP A 570 -32.88 46.70 -7.98
C ASP A 570 -33.76 47.93 -7.68
N GLU A 571 -34.13 48.15 -6.41
CA GLU A 571 -34.21 49.50 -5.80
C GLU A 571 -34.42 49.40 -4.27
N ASP A 572 -33.42 49.87 -3.50
CA ASP A 572 -33.52 50.82 -2.36
C ASP A 572 -32.59 50.49 -1.17
N GLU A 573 -31.52 51.28 -1.04
CA GLU A 573 -30.94 51.60 0.27
C GLU A 573 -31.94 52.47 1.06
N HIS A 574 -32.19 52.18 2.33
CA HIS A 574 -32.04 53.18 3.41
C HIS A 574 -32.20 52.60 4.83
N GLU A 575 -31.42 53.16 5.74
CA GLU A 575 -31.36 52.90 7.18
C GLU A 575 -32.68 53.22 7.89
N ASP A 576 -33.03 52.46 8.93
CA ASP A 576 -33.49 53.04 10.21
C ASP A 576 -33.41 52.00 11.36
N GLU A 577 -33.14 52.51 12.57
CA GLU A 577 -32.89 51.75 13.81
C GLU A 577 -34.16 51.07 14.36
N HIS A 578 -34.02 49.96 15.12
CA HIS A 578 -34.64 49.80 16.46
C HIS A 578 -34.21 48.53 17.21
N GLU A 579 -34.30 48.58 18.55
CA GLU A 579 -33.78 47.59 19.50
C GLU A 579 -34.85 46.61 20.04
N HIS A 580 -34.36 45.51 20.64
CA HIS A 580 -34.95 44.66 21.69
C HIS A 580 -36.00 43.56 21.34
N GLU A 581 -35.61 42.34 21.77
CA GLU A 581 -36.40 41.36 22.54
C GLU A 581 -37.84 41.05 22.11
N ASP A 582 -38.08 39.81 21.68
CA ASP A 582 -38.73 38.81 22.56
C ASP A 582 -38.53 37.38 22.02
N GLU A 583 -38.63 36.41 22.93
CA GLU A 583 -38.59 34.95 22.70
C GLU A 583 -39.73 34.50 21.77
N HIS A 584 -39.54 33.41 21.02
CA HIS A 584 -40.52 32.30 20.96
C HIS A 584 -39.94 31.05 20.28
N GLU A 585 -40.13 29.91 20.94
CA GLU A 585 -40.08 28.56 20.36
C GLU A 585 -41.17 28.42 19.28
N ASP A 586 -40.91 27.69 18.20
CA ASP A 586 -41.92 26.89 17.52
C ASP A 586 -41.22 25.68 16.86
N GLU A 587 -41.77 24.49 17.09
CA GLU A 587 -41.26 23.19 16.69
C GLU A 587 -41.49 22.93 15.20
N HIS A 588 -40.53 22.30 14.51
CA HIS A 588 -40.77 21.59 13.26
C HIS A 588 -40.05 20.23 13.28
N GLU A 589 -40.83 19.19 13.54
CA GLU A 589 -40.49 17.78 13.27
C GLU A 589 -40.49 17.50 11.75
N ASP A 590 -39.87 16.38 11.37
CA ASP A 590 -40.01 15.64 10.10
C ASP A 590 -39.35 16.31 8.85
N GLU A 591 -38.57 15.63 7.99
CA GLU A 591 -38.29 14.19 7.79
C GLU A 591 -36.78 14.01 7.49
N HIS A 592 -36.09 13.05 8.12
CA HIS A 592 -34.81 12.54 7.63
C HIS A 592 -35.10 11.39 6.65
N GLU A 593 -34.58 11.46 5.43
CA GLU A 593 -34.37 10.27 4.60
C GLU A 593 -32.92 9.80 4.90
N ASP A 594 -32.79 8.58 5.39
CA ASP A 594 -31.51 7.97 5.72
C ASP A 594 -30.83 7.50 4.42
N GLU A 595 -29.82 8.22 3.93
CA GLU A 595 -28.84 7.70 2.98
C GLU A 595 -27.65 7.13 3.78
N HIS A 596 -27.65 5.81 3.92
CA HIS A 596 -26.51 5.08 4.48
C HIS A 596 -25.39 5.05 3.44
N GLY A 597 -24.24 5.64 3.74
CA GLY A 597 -22.99 5.35 3.04
C GLY A 597 -22.49 3.98 3.46
N HIS A 598 -22.25 3.08 2.50
CA HIS A 598 -21.72 1.74 2.76
C HIS A 598 -20.21 1.71 2.48
N HIS A 599 -19.45 1.10 3.40
CA HIS A 599 -18.01 0.92 3.27
C HIS A 599 -17.65 -0.33 2.46
N GLY A 600 -16.45 -0.32 1.87
CA GLY A 600 -15.65 -1.53 1.66
C GLY A 600 -15.93 -2.32 0.38
N HIS A 601 -15.58 -1.75 -0.78
CA HIS A 601 -15.30 -2.51 -1.99
C HIS A 601 -14.00 -1.98 -2.61
N ALA A 602 -13.03 -2.86 -2.93
CA ALA A 602 -11.79 -2.53 -3.66
C ALA A 602 -12.01 -2.34 -5.18
N HIS A 603 -13.27 -2.42 -5.59
CA HIS A 603 -13.81 -1.91 -6.85
C HIS A 603 -14.91 -0.91 -6.49
N GLY A 604 -15.44 -0.17 -7.45
CA GLY A 604 -16.60 0.69 -7.18
C GLY A 604 -17.84 -0.12 -6.72
N GLU A 605 -18.99 0.56 -6.61
CA GLU A 605 -20.29 -0.07 -6.29
C GLU A 605 -20.63 -1.32 -7.14
N PHE A 606 -19.96 -1.51 -8.29
CA PHE A 606 -20.26 -2.52 -9.30
C PHE A 606 -19.09 -3.47 -9.60
N ASP A 607 -19.43 -4.75 -9.82
CA ASP A 607 -18.52 -5.81 -10.29
C ASP A 607 -17.98 -5.47 -11.69
N PRO A 608 -16.65 -5.25 -11.85
CA PRO A 608 -16.04 -4.87 -13.13
C PRO A 608 -15.82 -6.07 -14.07
N HIS A 609 -16.04 -7.30 -13.61
CA HIS A 609 -15.74 -8.54 -14.35
C HIS A 609 -16.77 -8.86 -15.46
N PHE A 610 -17.25 -7.84 -16.18
CA PHE A 610 -18.33 -7.94 -17.18
C PHE A 610 -18.10 -9.05 -18.22
N TRP A 611 -16.84 -9.39 -18.51
CA TRP A 611 -16.45 -10.43 -19.46
C TRP A 611 -16.92 -11.83 -19.05
N MET A 612 -17.35 -12.01 -17.80
CA MET A 612 -17.99 -13.23 -17.31
C MET A 612 -19.44 -13.39 -17.81
N ASP A 613 -20.11 -12.33 -18.25
CA ASP A 613 -21.37 -12.40 -18.98
C ASP A 613 -21.15 -12.23 -20.50
N ILE A 614 -21.71 -13.16 -21.29
CA ILE A 614 -21.58 -13.13 -22.76
C ILE A 614 -22.42 -12.02 -23.39
N ASP A 615 -23.58 -11.64 -22.83
CA ASP A 615 -24.37 -10.52 -23.36
C ASP A 615 -23.67 -9.18 -23.10
N LEU A 616 -23.09 -8.95 -21.92
CA LEU A 616 -22.23 -7.77 -21.67
C LEU A 616 -20.99 -7.77 -22.59
N THR A 617 -20.38 -8.93 -22.81
CA THR A 617 -19.27 -9.04 -23.78
C THR A 617 -19.72 -8.79 -25.23
N ILE A 618 -20.95 -9.14 -25.60
CA ILE A 618 -21.52 -8.78 -26.90
C ILE A 618 -21.67 -7.25 -26.98
N GLU A 619 -22.12 -6.58 -25.92
CA GLU A 619 -22.20 -5.11 -25.86
C GLU A 619 -20.81 -4.46 -26.01
N ALA A 620 -19.78 -4.97 -25.32
CA ALA A 620 -18.39 -4.54 -25.50
C ALA A 620 -17.90 -4.71 -26.96
N VAL A 621 -18.22 -5.85 -27.60
CA VAL A 621 -17.89 -6.10 -29.02
C VAL A 621 -18.63 -5.13 -29.96
N GLU A 622 -19.85 -4.70 -29.61
CA GLU A 622 -20.59 -3.68 -30.35
C GLU A 622 -20.00 -2.27 -30.16
N ALA A 623 -19.54 -1.93 -28.95
CA ALA A 623 -18.84 -0.67 -28.66
C ALA A 623 -17.50 -0.57 -29.41
N ILE A 624 -16.66 -1.61 -29.33
CA ILE A 624 -15.38 -1.71 -30.06
C ILE A 624 -15.61 -1.58 -31.58
N ARG A 625 -16.64 -2.24 -32.13
CA ARG A 625 -17.02 -2.12 -33.54
C ARG A 625 -17.32 -0.69 -33.94
N ASP A 626 -18.11 0.02 -33.13
CA ASP A 626 -18.57 1.36 -33.46
C ASP A 626 -17.45 2.40 -33.32
N GLU A 627 -16.57 2.25 -32.32
CA GLU A 627 -15.42 3.12 -32.12
C GLU A 627 -14.33 2.91 -33.19
N LEU A 628 -13.98 1.67 -33.53
CA LEU A 628 -13.09 1.39 -34.66
C LEU A 628 -13.67 1.91 -35.99
N SER A 629 -15.00 1.83 -36.17
CA SER A 629 -15.69 2.41 -37.34
C SER A 629 -15.73 3.94 -37.34
N ARG A 630 -15.62 4.58 -36.18
CA ARG A 630 -15.51 6.04 -36.01
C ARG A 630 -14.11 6.54 -36.38
N LEU A 631 -13.07 5.82 -35.95
CA LEU A 631 -11.67 6.13 -36.19
C LEU A 631 -11.21 5.79 -37.62
N ASP A 632 -11.67 4.67 -38.17
CA ASP A 632 -11.46 4.27 -39.57
C ASP A 632 -12.80 4.05 -40.32
N PRO A 633 -13.43 5.12 -40.82
CA PRO A 633 -14.69 5.03 -41.58
C PRO A 633 -14.58 4.27 -42.91
N ASP A 634 -13.39 4.13 -43.48
CA ASP A 634 -13.16 3.31 -44.69
C ASP A 634 -13.12 1.80 -44.34
N GLY A 635 -12.87 1.45 -43.08
CA GLY A 635 -12.93 0.10 -42.51
C GLY A 635 -14.29 -0.32 -41.93
N ALA A 636 -15.25 0.59 -41.78
CA ALA A 636 -16.51 0.34 -41.05
C ALA A 636 -17.31 -0.90 -41.50
N ASP A 637 -17.38 -1.19 -42.80
CA ASP A 637 -18.06 -2.41 -43.30
C ASP A 637 -17.29 -3.70 -42.90
N TYR A 638 -15.96 -3.64 -42.80
CA TYR A 638 -15.11 -4.77 -42.38
C TYR A 638 -15.26 -5.07 -40.89
N TYR A 639 -15.18 -4.04 -40.03
CA TYR A 639 -15.39 -4.20 -38.58
C TYR A 639 -16.78 -4.76 -38.27
N ARG A 640 -17.81 -4.27 -38.98
CA ARG A 640 -19.18 -4.73 -38.82
C ARG A 640 -19.37 -6.18 -39.27
N GLU A 641 -18.83 -6.60 -40.41
CA GLU A 641 -18.88 -8.01 -40.85
C GLU A 641 -18.15 -8.96 -39.88
N ARG A 642 -17.06 -8.50 -39.25
CA ARG A 642 -16.32 -9.27 -38.24
C ARG A 642 -17.05 -9.36 -36.91
N ALA A 643 -17.56 -8.24 -36.39
CA ALA A 643 -18.36 -8.22 -35.16
C ALA A 643 -19.64 -9.06 -35.30
N GLU A 644 -20.37 -8.95 -36.42
CA GLU A 644 -21.55 -9.79 -36.69
C GLU A 644 -21.22 -11.29 -36.70
N ALA A 645 -20.02 -11.68 -37.15
CA ALA A 645 -19.57 -13.07 -37.14
C ALA A 645 -19.15 -13.54 -35.73
N TYR A 646 -18.40 -12.73 -34.99
CA TYR A 646 -17.94 -13.07 -33.65
C TYR A 646 -19.08 -13.12 -32.62
N ILE A 647 -20.03 -12.18 -32.67
CA ILE A 647 -21.25 -12.20 -31.85
C ILE A 647 -22.08 -13.47 -32.11
N ALA A 648 -22.04 -14.04 -33.33
CA ALA A 648 -22.71 -15.30 -33.62
C ALA A 648 -21.99 -16.51 -32.99
N GLU A 649 -20.66 -16.47 -32.90
CA GLU A 649 -19.84 -17.46 -32.20
C GLU A 649 -20.01 -17.39 -30.67
N LEU A 650 -20.04 -16.18 -30.10
CA LEU A 650 -20.32 -15.94 -28.68
C LEU A 650 -21.69 -16.50 -28.27
N ARG A 651 -22.73 -16.34 -29.10
CA ARG A 651 -24.05 -16.93 -28.85
C ARG A 651 -24.09 -18.46 -28.97
N GLU A 652 -23.25 -19.07 -29.80
CA GLU A 652 -23.11 -20.53 -29.87
C GLU A 652 -22.37 -21.07 -28.63
N LEU A 653 -21.38 -20.33 -28.12
CA LEU A 653 -20.68 -20.61 -26.86
C LEU A 653 -21.61 -20.50 -25.64
N ASP A 654 -22.46 -19.48 -25.58
CA ASP A 654 -23.44 -19.29 -24.50
C ASP A 654 -24.43 -20.47 -24.39
N ASP A 655 -24.96 -20.93 -25.52
CA ASP A 655 -25.81 -22.12 -25.57
C ASP A 655 -25.04 -23.41 -25.21
N GLU A 656 -23.76 -23.53 -25.59
CA GLU A 656 -22.87 -24.65 -25.23
C GLU A 656 -22.66 -24.74 -23.70
N ILE A 657 -22.23 -23.63 -23.07
CA ILE A 657 -21.97 -23.55 -21.63
C ILE A 657 -23.26 -23.76 -20.83
N ARG A 658 -24.37 -23.17 -21.28
CA ARG A 658 -25.69 -23.35 -20.66
C ARG A 658 -26.18 -24.80 -20.73
N GLU A 659 -25.99 -25.52 -21.83
CA GLU A 659 -26.34 -26.96 -21.90
C GLU A 659 -25.41 -27.80 -20.99
N GLN A 660 -24.12 -27.46 -20.93
CA GLN A 660 -23.12 -28.14 -20.09
C GLN A 660 -23.42 -28.01 -18.60
N LEU A 661 -23.56 -26.80 -18.08
CA LEU A 661 -23.75 -26.54 -16.65
C LEU A 661 -25.16 -26.93 -16.17
N ALA A 662 -26.18 -26.82 -17.04
CA ALA A 662 -27.53 -27.33 -16.73
C ALA A 662 -27.58 -28.86 -16.55
N ALA A 663 -26.55 -29.61 -16.98
CA ALA A 663 -26.45 -31.05 -16.73
C ALA A 663 -26.02 -31.39 -15.28
N LEU A 664 -25.48 -30.42 -14.52
CA LEU A 664 -25.16 -30.57 -13.11
C LEU A 664 -26.45 -30.60 -12.26
N PRO A 665 -26.55 -31.44 -11.21
CA PRO A 665 -27.65 -31.39 -10.25
C PRO A 665 -27.72 -30.03 -9.55
N GLU A 666 -28.92 -29.49 -9.34
CA GLU A 666 -29.11 -28.19 -8.66
C GLU A 666 -28.41 -28.16 -7.29
N GLU A 667 -28.44 -29.28 -6.54
CA GLU A 667 -27.83 -29.40 -5.21
C GLU A 667 -26.29 -29.48 -5.23
N ARG A 668 -25.66 -29.12 -6.36
CA ARG A 668 -24.21 -29.13 -6.61
C ARG A 668 -23.72 -27.93 -7.43
N ARG A 669 -24.57 -26.96 -7.71
CA ARG A 669 -24.22 -25.78 -8.51
C ARG A 669 -23.67 -24.67 -7.61
N TYR A 670 -22.72 -25.04 -6.77
CA TYR A 670 -22.10 -24.15 -5.81
C TYR A 670 -20.67 -23.86 -6.24
N LEU A 671 -20.27 -22.59 -6.16
CA LEU A 671 -18.90 -22.14 -6.35
C LEU A 671 -18.36 -21.62 -5.02
N VAL A 672 -17.09 -21.94 -4.78
CA VAL A 672 -16.23 -21.30 -3.79
C VAL A 672 -14.96 -20.97 -4.54
N THR A 673 -14.66 -19.69 -4.70
CA THR A 673 -13.57 -19.14 -5.54
C THR A 673 -12.52 -18.46 -4.66
N PHE A 674 -11.44 -17.90 -5.23
CA PHE A 674 -10.47 -17.16 -4.43
C PHE A 674 -10.96 -15.73 -4.16
N HIS A 675 -11.46 -15.02 -5.17
CA HIS A 675 -12.00 -13.66 -5.10
C HIS A 675 -13.38 -13.60 -5.78
N ASP A 676 -14.12 -12.49 -5.62
CA ASP A 676 -15.46 -12.33 -6.20
C ASP A 676 -15.46 -11.84 -7.65
N ALA A 677 -14.84 -12.61 -8.54
CA ALA A 677 -14.81 -12.32 -9.98
C ALA A 677 -15.80 -13.15 -10.81
N TYR A 678 -16.69 -13.93 -10.17
CA TYR A 678 -17.52 -14.91 -10.87
C TYR A 678 -19.03 -14.63 -10.78
N GLY A 679 -19.43 -13.49 -10.21
CA GLY A 679 -20.83 -13.12 -9.98
C GLY A 679 -21.71 -13.24 -11.22
N TYR A 680 -21.35 -12.51 -12.28
CA TYR A 680 -21.99 -12.59 -13.59
C TYR A 680 -22.07 -14.02 -14.17
N PHE A 681 -20.98 -14.80 -14.10
CA PHE A 681 -20.95 -16.17 -14.62
C PHE A 681 -21.92 -17.08 -13.85
N ALA A 682 -21.98 -16.91 -12.52
CA ALA A 682 -22.87 -17.67 -11.67
C ALA A 682 -24.34 -17.37 -11.98
N ASP A 683 -24.71 -16.10 -12.06
CA ASP A 683 -26.09 -15.68 -12.38
C ASP A 683 -26.52 -16.18 -13.77
N ARG A 684 -25.67 -16.01 -14.78
CA ARG A 684 -25.96 -16.37 -16.18
C ARG A 684 -26.23 -17.86 -16.38
N TYR A 685 -25.50 -18.72 -15.67
CA TYR A 685 -25.58 -20.18 -15.83
C TYR A 685 -26.28 -20.92 -14.69
N GLY A 686 -26.80 -20.18 -13.71
CA GLY A 686 -27.58 -20.74 -12.59
C GLY A 686 -26.73 -21.53 -11.62
N LEU A 687 -25.58 -20.96 -11.24
CA LEU A 687 -24.74 -21.35 -10.12
C LEU A 687 -24.99 -20.41 -8.93
N THR A 688 -24.42 -20.73 -7.77
CA THR A 688 -24.50 -19.90 -6.56
C THR A 688 -23.10 -19.83 -5.96
N ILE A 689 -22.57 -18.62 -5.80
CA ILE A 689 -21.35 -18.38 -5.03
C ILE A 689 -21.73 -18.53 -3.54
N LEU A 690 -20.96 -19.33 -2.81
CA LEU A 690 -21.14 -19.54 -1.36
C LEU A 690 -20.17 -18.72 -0.52
N GLY A 691 -19.14 -18.17 -1.15
CA GLY A 691 -18.06 -17.40 -0.52
C GLY A 691 -16.81 -17.42 -1.40
N PHE A 692 -15.93 -16.48 -1.11
CA PHE A 692 -14.58 -16.33 -1.67
C PHE A 692 -13.56 -16.48 -0.53
N VAL A 693 -12.26 -16.45 -0.86
CA VAL A 693 -11.14 -16.57 0.10
C VAL A 693 -10.63 -15.19 0.53
N VAL A 694 -10.64 -14.23 -0.40
CA VAL A 694 -10.28 -12.80 -0.27
C VAL A 694 -11.37 -11.97 -0.96
N GLU A 695 -11.50 -10.69 -0.63
CA GLU A 695 -12.40 -9.78 -1.34
C GLU A 695 -11.69 -9.24 -2.59
N SER A 696 -10.55 -8.54 -2.42
CA SER A 696 -9.61 -8.23 -3.49
C SER A 696 -8.50 -9.28 -3.64
N PRO A 697 -7.97 -9.56 -4.85
CA PRO A 697 -6.83 -10.45 -5.02
C PRO A 697 -5.47 -9.89 -4.54
N GLU A 698 -5.44 -8.60 -4.20
CA GLU A 698 -4.28 -7.91 -3.62
C GLU A 698 -4.16 -8.16 -2.11
N GLU A 699 -5.27 -8.43 -1.43
CA GLU A 699 -5.32 -8.68 0.02
C GLU A 699 -4.72 -10.04 0.41
N GLU A 700 -3.97 -10.09 1.52
CA GLU A 700 -3.71 -11.37 2.18
C GLU A 700 -4.96 -11.83 2.95
N PRO A 701 -5.49 -13.05 2.71
CA PRO A 701 -6.71 -13.53 3.36
C PRO A 701 -6.54 -13.63 4.87
N SER A 702 -7.38 -12.87 5.58
CA SER A 702 -7.36 -12.81 7.04
C SER A 702 -7.59 -14.19 7.69
N ALA A 703 -7.06 -14.36 8.90
CA ALA A 703 -7.19 -15.62 9.63
C ALA A 703 -8.66 -15.96 10.00
N SER A 704 -9.54 -14.95 10.11
CA SER A 704 -10.99 -15.11 10.25
C SER A 704 -11.63 -15.57 8.94
N ALA A 705 -11.38 -14.89 7.82
CA ALA A 705 -11.90 -15.28 6.50
C ALA A 705 -11.53 -16.72 6.14
N ILE A 706 -10.27 -17.14 6.39
CA ILE A 706 -9.83 -18.54 6.22
C ILE A 706 -10.62 -19.50 7.12
N THR A 707 -10.96 -19.09 8.35
CA THR A 707 -11.67 -19.93 9.32
C THR A 707 -13.16 -20.05 8.96
N GLU A 708 -13.82 -18.95 8.66
CA GLU A 708 -15.23 -18.89 8.23
C GLU A 708 -15.45 -19.65 6.92
N LEU A 709 -14.50 -19.55 5.99
CA LEU A 709 -14.47 -20.34 4.77
C LEU A 709 -14.35 -21.84 5.06
N VAL A 710 -13.45 -22.25 5.97
CA VAL A 710 -13.29 -23.64 6.39
C VAL A 710 -14.58 -24.17 7.03
N GLU A 711 -15.19 -23.41 7.94
CA GLU A 711 -16.45 -23.78 8.61
C GLU A 711 -17.61 -23.89 7.61
N SER A 712 -17.76 -22.91 6.71
CA SER A 712 -18.76 -22.91 5.64
C SER A 712 -18.61 -24.11 4.70
N ILE A 713 -17.36 -24.48 4.35
CA ILE A 713 -17.07 -25.66 3.53
C ILE A 713 -17.44 -26.96 4.27
N GLU A 714 -17.14 -27.07 5.57
CA GLU A 714 -17.48 -28.25 6.37
C GLU A 714 -19.00 -28.41 6.57
N ASP A 715 -19.71 -27.33 6.92
CA ASP A 715 -21.15 -27.35 7.23
C ASP A 715 -22.02 -27.54 5.98
N LEU A 716 -21.68 -26.88 4.87
CA LEU A 716 -22.36 -27.09 3.58
C LEU A 716 -21.87 -28.36 2.86
N GLY A 717 -20.77 -28.97 3.33
CA GLY A 717 -20.21 -30.22 2.81
C GLY A 717 -19.69 -30.10 1.37
N ILE A 718 -19.08 -28.96 1.05
CA ILE A 718 -18.62 -28.62 -0.29
C ILE A 718 -17.45 -29.53 -0.70
N PRO A 719 -17.46 -30.19 -1.87
CA PRO A 719 -16.43 -31.17 -2.22
C PRO A 719 -15.23 -30.59 -2.97
N ILE A 720 -15.36 -29.39 -3.54
CA ILE A 720 -14.42 -28.79 -4.49
C ILE A 720 -14.32 -27.29 -4.20
N ILE A 721 -13.08 -26.75 -4.22
CA ILE A 721 -12.79 -25.32 -4.16
C ILE A 721 -12.09 -24.93 -5.47
N PHE A 722 -12.36 -23.73 -5.97
CA PHE A 722 -11.78 -23.18 -7.18
C PHE A 722 -10.72 -22.11 -6.86
N THR A 723 -9.64 -22.11 -7.63
CA THR A 723 -8.52 -21.15 -7.57
C THR A 723 -8.13 -20.73 -8.97
N GLU A 724 -7.42 -19.64 -9.12
CA GLU A 724 -7.06 -19.04 -10.39
C GLU A 724 -5.58 -19.23 -10.68
N PRO A 725 -5.17 -19.31 -11.97
CA PRO A 725 -3.80 -19.59 -12.35
C PRO A 725 -2.76 -18.56 -11.90
N GLN A 726 -3.19 -17.32 -11.64
CA GLN A 726 -2.30 -16.21 -11.34
C GLN A 726 -2.01 -16.03 -9.84
N PHE A 727 -2.84 -16.58 -8.94
CA PHE A 727 -2.66 -16.43 -7.49
C PHE A 727 -1.91 -17.58 -6.82
N SER A 728 -1.39 -17.29 -5.63
CA SER A 728 -0.65 -18.25 -4.80
C SER A 728 -1.58 -19.30 -4.20
N ALA A 729 -1.61 -20.50 -4.81
CA ALA A 729 -2.41 -21.63 -4.32
C ALA A 729 -2.07 -22.12 -2.89
N ARG A 730 -1.13 -21.48 -2.15
CA ARG A 730 -0.71 -21.91 -0.81
C ARG A 730 -1.85 -21.89 0.22
N VAL A 731 -2.64 -20.81 0.24
CA VAL A 731 -3.77 -20.65 1.18
C VAL A 731 -4.86 -21.66 0.85
N ILE A 732 -5.26 -21.74 -0.42
CA ILE A 732 -6.37 -22.62 -0.83
C ILE A 732 -5.99 -24.11 -0.77
N GLU A 733 -4.71 -24.46 -0.97
CA GLU A 733 -4.19 -25.80 -0.67
C GLU A 733 -4.22 -26.11 0.83
N GLN A 734 -4.09 -25.12 1.72
CA GLN A 734 -4.20 -25.32 3.16
C GLN A 734 -5.66 -25.55 3.57
N VAL A 735 -6.58 -24.67 3.14
CA VAL A 735 -8.03 -24.85 3.32
C VAL A 735 -8.48 -26.23 2.82
N ALA A 736 -8.01 -26.65 1.64
CA ALA A 736 -8.35 -27.96 1.09
C ALA A 736 -7.71 -29.16 1.82
N ARG A 737 -6.53 -28.98 2.44
CA ARG A 737 -5.92 -30.00 3.31
C ARG A 737 -6.72 -30.21 4.59
N ASP A 738 -7.25 -29.14 5.17
CA ASP A 738 -7.92 -29.16 6.46
C ASP A 738 -9.37 -29.62 6.33
N THR A 739 -10.13 -29.08 5.36
CA THR A 739 -11.50 -29.49 5.01
C THR A 739 -11.59 -30.83 4.27
N GLY A 740 -10.48 -31.30 3.69
CA GLY A 740 -10.42 -32.52 2.88
C GLY A 740 -11.06 -32.41 1.48
N THR A 741 -11.25 -31.18 0.99
CA THR A 741 -11.80 -30.88 -0.34
C THR A 741 -10.78 -31.04 -1.47
N THR A 742 -11.23 -30.87 -2.71
CA THR A 742 -10.37 -30.93 -3.90
C THR A 742 -10.23 -29.56 -4.54
N VAL A 743 -9.00 -29.04 -4.63
CA VAL A 743 -8.73 -27.82 -5.41
C VAL A 743 -8.84 -28.10 -6.91
N ARG A 744 -9.44 -27.16 -7.65
CA ARG A 744 -9.48 -27.06 -9.11
C ARG A 744 -9.07 -25.67 -9.55
N THR A 745 -8.44 -25.57 -10.72
CA THR A 745 -8.03 -24.29 -11.28
C THR A 745 -8.96 -23.87 -12.41
N ILE A 746 -9.51 -22.65 -12.35
CA ILE A 746 -10.30 -21.98 -13.40
C ILE A 746 -9.80 -20.54 -13.55
N PRO A 747 -9.77 -19.95 -14.75
CA PRO A 747 -9.24 -18.58 -14.92
C PRO A 747 -10.28 -17.49 -14.57
N SER A 748 -9.84 -16.31 -14.14
CA SER A 748 -10.72 -15.15 -13.84
C SER A 748 -10.52 -13.91 -14.74
N GLY A 749 -9.29 -13.40 -14.91
CA GLY A 749 -9.07 -12.11 -15.59
C GLY A 749 -8.08 -12.08 -16.76
N ALA A 750 -7.25 -13.13 -16.92
CA ALA A 750 -6.16 -13.13 -17.90
C ALA A 750 -6.20 -14.31 -18.87
N LEU A 751 -5.85 -14.07 -20.14
CA LEU A 751 -5.62 -15.12 -21.14
C LEU A 751 -4.26 -15.80 -20.94
N ALA A 752 -4.15 -17.03 -21.46
CA ALA A 752 -2.98 -17.90 -21.29
C ALA A 752 -2.65 -18.71 -22.54
N GLU A 753 -1.48 -19.35 -22.60
CA GLU A 753 -1.12 -20.27 -23.70
C GLU A 753 -2.10 -21.45 -23.84
N GLU A 754 -2.73 -21.83 -22.74
CA GLU A 754 -3.69 -22.93 -22.61
C GLU A 754 -5.10 -22.57 -23.10
N TYR A 755 -5.46 -21.28 -23.08
CA TYR A 755 -6.72 -20.71 -23.56
C TYR A 755 -6.46 -19.30 -24.15
N PRO A 756 -5.87 -19.22 -25.35
CA PRO A 756 -5.34 -17.97 -25.92
C PRO A 756 -6.40 -17.05 -26.56
N THR A 757 -7.69 -17.36 -26.38
CA THR A 757 -8.83 -16.56 -26.86
C THR A 757 -9.91 -16.51 -25.80
N TYR A 758 -10.73 -15.46 -25.79
CA TYR A 758 -11.85 -15.32 -24.85
C TYR A 758 -12.84 -16.51 -24.92
N VAL A 759 -13.07 -17.03 -26.13
CA VAL A 759 -13.91 -18.22 -26.39
C VAL A 759 -13.32 -19.49 -25.76
N GLU A 760 -12.00 -19.62 -25.72
CA GLU A 760 -11.33 -20.74 -25.04
C GLU A 760 -11.25 -20.53 -23.53
N PHE A 761 -11.12 -19.27 -23.07
CA PHE A 761 -11.12 -18.87 -21.66
C PHE A 761 -12.46 -19.21 -20.98
N LEU A 762 -13.60 -18.74 -21.50
CA LEU A 762 -14.91 -19.09 -20.93
C LEU A 762 -15.21 -20.59 -20.99
N ARG A 763 -14.78 -21.25 -22.08
CA ARG A 763 -14.90 -22.71 -22.19
C ARG A 763 -14.00 -23.44 -21.17
N ALA A 764 -12.86 -22.87 -20.78
CA ALA A 764 -12.01 -23.42 -19.72
C ALA A 764 -12.68 -23.32 -18.34
N ILE A 765 -13.34 -22.19 -18.02
CA ILE A 765 -14.15 -22.03 -16.79
C ILE A 765 -15.27 -23.08 -16.76
N ALA A 766 -16.10 -23.15 -17.81
CA ALA A 766 -17.21 -24.08 -17.90
C ALA A 766 -16.78 -25.55 -17.80
N ASN A 767 -15.65 -25.93 -18.40
CA ASN A 767 -15.08 -27.27 -18.26
C ASN A 767 -14.56 -27.54 -16.84
N GLY A 768 -13.83 -26.59 -16.24
CA GLY A 768 -13.28 -26.76 -14.89
C GLY A 768 -14.36 -26.93 -13.82
N ILE A 769 -15.51 -26.26 -13.98
CA ILE A 769 -16.69 -26.42 -13.10
C ILE A 769 -17.43 -27.75 -13.35
N ALA A 770 -17.37 -28.30 -14.58
CA ALA A 770 -18.12 -29.50 -14.95
C ALA A 770 -17.40 -30.84 -14.70
N GLU A 771 -16.08 -30.85 -14.46
CA GLU A 771 -15.21 -32.06 -14.30
C GLU A 771 -15.05 -32.61 -12.87
#